data_AF-A0A1Y0BIQ1-F1
#
_entry.id   AF-A0A1Y0BIQ1-F1
#
_cell.length_a   1.000
_cell.length_b   1.000
_cell.length_c   1.000
_cell.angle_alpha   90.00
_cell.angle_beta   90.00
_cell.angle_gamma   90.00
#
_symmetry.space_group_name_H-M   'P 1'
#
loop_
_entity.id
_entity.type
_entity.pdbx_description
1 polymer ?
#
loop_
_entity_poly.entity_id
_entity_poly.type
_entity_poly.pdbx_seq_one_letter_code
_entity_poly.pdbx_strand_id
1 'polypeptide(L)'
;MSASSGNKNTRRILGRVDADEFVGRAAELERLVRHPETGRAGRGLLLLMSPVAGVSELLRQGYDQLFNQRKDIVPILFAFTRDETTAVSAAIEFLNTFLLQYVAYSRNEPTLTQASLTLNDLAELAPAEDLDWIGELIAGFDRERFGKDDRALVKFCFSAPQRVPAHHARPFVMMDAAQFVEHFNGDGRFGAEILRTLSRSSLPFAVAGMRRQMLAAAHRANCDFATLDILRLGPLEDRDATRLVEQLALRQQVHITDETRDLLLQQFAATPFFVTTLLQAARERNLALDTYVACEQLYVDELMGGRIGRHFAALLEEIAPHPESRRLLLRLLFESRDGEGRRSSFGAWRKRLEIEPGDLERMLHGLHVHEFVNWDGAMVEVLAGPPCWGDYLQARFRLEINNEPRALVVAELLANALKRAPQAMARHYRQSTRLKLRELLENFDCQSVPEILFHYEEFSAKYKGAEIEQIAMGLESETNLLQLPQVVHVATGQSFAPQLREVCDEERCVVAHAFDEATYSDEQEIVWLVAEVDSKLEAAKELTAEWCTLLESVAAKNGFKQTQIWLIANEGFTDEAVAALRSRGAYGSSRQQLELLTAHLDIPAKPQAAADSDEFVMILPMGEDNELVAANTVEQIARRLNFGPEAINQIKTAIVEACINAAEHSFSPDRKIYQRFRVESDRLTITIASRGVTPANISAAAADETTRERRGWGLKLIRTLMDEVEFESVDDGTSLRMTKYVRQ
;
A
#
# COMPACT_ATOMS: atom_id res chain seq x y z
N MET A 1 -29.12 2.60 18.59
CA MET A 1 -30.40 2.66 17.84
C MET A 1 -30.75 4.15 17.72
N SER A 2 -30.62 4.85 16.59
CA SER A 2 -31.04 4.55 15.22
C SER A 2 -29.93 4.85 14.20
N ALA A 3 -29.45 3.82 13.52
CA ALA A 3 -28.75 3.99 12.25
C ALA A 3 -29.78 4.44 11.21
N SER A 4 -29.58 5.60 10.59
CA SER A 4 -30.44 6.05 9.50
C SER A 4 -30.36 5.04 8.36
N SER A 5 -31.51 4.50 7.99
CA SER A 5 -31.70 3.64 6.82
C SER A 5 -31.05 4.26 5.59
N GLY A 6 -30.05 3.58 5.04
CA GLY A 6 -29.39 3.93 3.78
C GLY A 6 -30.41 4.15 2.66
N ASN A 7 -30.19 5.22 1.90
CA ASN A 7 -31.03 5.70 0.82
C ASN A 7 -31.03 4.69 -0.35
N LYS A 8 -31.92 3.71 -0.33
CA LYS A 8 -31.99 2.55 -1.25
C LYS A 8 -32.38 2.88 -2.72
N ASN A 9 -32.22 4.11 -3.21
CA ASN A 9 -32.71 4.45 -4.57
C ASN A 9 -31.96 5.61 -5.27
N THR A 10 -30.63 5.66 -5.19
CA THR A 10 -29.85 6.53 -6.09
C THR A 10 -29.76 5.88 -7.48
N ARG A 11 -30.36 6.50 -8.51
CA ARG A 11 -30.24 6.02 -9.89
C ARG A 11 -28.80 6.19 -10.37
N ARG A 12 -28.17 5.12 -10.89
CA ARG A 12 -26.88 5.22 -11.57
C ARG A 12 -27.04 5.95 -12.90
N ILE A 13 -26.18 6.94 -13.18
CA ILE A 13 -26.25 7.80 -14.37
C ILE A 13 -24.93 7.76 -15.13
N LEU A 14 -23.88 8.32 -14.52
CA LEU A 14 -22.52 8.30 -15.06
C LEU A 14 -21.63 7.27 -14.35
N GLY A 15 -21.99 6.83 -13.14
CA GLY A 15 -21.27 5.79 -12.39
C GLY A 15 -21.07 4.51 -13.20
N ARG A 16 -19.88 3.89 -13.06
CA ARG A 16 -19.59 2.56 -13.63
C ARG A 16 -19.91 1.42 -12.67
N VAL A 17 -19.99 1.73 -11.38
CA VAL A 17 -20.46 0.84 -10.30
C VAL A 17 -21.72 1.42 -9.67
N ASP A 18 -22.53 0.56 -9.07
CA ASP A 18 -23.64 1.02 -8.23
C ASP A 18 -23.09 1.58 -6.90
N ALA A 19 -23.86 2.43 -6.21
CA ALA A 19 -23.37 3.17 -5.04
C ALA A 19 -23.00 2.25 -3.85
N ASP A 20 -23.60 1.06 -3.76
CA ASP A 20 -23.30 0.02 -2.78
C ASP A 20 -22.06 -0.84 -3.14
N GLU A 21 -21.68 -0.83 -4.41
CA GLU A 21 -20.45 -1.41 -4.94
C GLU A 21 -19.28 -0.42 -4.97
N PHE A 22 -19.50 0.85 -4.65
CA PHE A 22 -18.42 1.83 -4.53
C PHE A 22 -17.69 1.63 -3.20
N VAL A 23 -16.45 1.14 -3.28
CA VAL A 23 -15.64 0.78 -2.10
C VAL A 23 -14.72 1.91 -1.66
N GLY A 24 -14.73 2.16 -0.36
CA GLY A 24 -13.95 3.21 0.29
C GLY A 24 -14.41 4.60 -0.12
N ARG A 25 -13.60 5.60 0.23
CA ARG A 25 -13.80 7.01 -0.18
C ARG A 25 -15.12 7.66 0.24
N ALA A 26 -15.83 7.10 1.21
CA ALA A 26 -17.13 7.61 1.65
C ALA A 26 -17.01 9.06 2.18
N ALA A 27 -15.97 9.34 2.96
CA ALA A 27 -15.70 10.68 3.49
C ALA A 27 -15.34 11.67 2.37
N GLU A 28 -14.54 11.25 1.40
CA GLU A 28 -14.17 12.06 0.24
C GLU A 28 -15.36 12.35 -0.68
N LEU A 29 -16.22 11.35 -0.90
CA LEU A 29 -17.46 11.51 -1.66
C LEU A 29 -18.41 12.48 -0.95
N GLU A 30 -18.60 12.33 0.36
CA GLU A 30 -19.41 13.24 1.16
C GLU A 30 -18.87 14.67 1.08
N ARG A 31 -17.55 14.85 1.19
CA ARG A 31 -16.92 16.17 1.11
C ARG A 31 -17.09 16.82 -0.27
N LEU A 32 -17.00 16.03 -1.35
CA LEU A 32 -17.25 16.47 -2.72
C LEU A 32 -18.72 16.92 -2.90
N VAL A 33 -19.66 16.09 -2.49
CA VAL A 33 -21.11 16.35 -2.65
C VAL A 33 -21.59 17.52 -1.80
N ARG A 34 -21.00 17.75 -0.62
CA ARG A 34 -21.30 18.90 0.24
C ARG A 34 -20.61 20.20 -0.18
N HIS A 35 -19.58 20.14 -1.01
CA HIS A 35 -18.82 21.33 -1.41
C HIS A 35 -19.67 22.47 -2.03
N PRO A 36 -20.65 22.21 -2.94
CA PRO A 36 -21.44 23.29 -3.54
C PRO A 36 -22.52 23.90 -2.61
N GLU A 37 -22.74 23.36 -1.40
CA GLU A 37 -23.75 23.87 -0.45
C GLU A 37 -23.33 25.25 0.13
N THR A 38 -24.30 26.14 0.35
CA THR A 38 -24.06 27.54 0.78
C THR A 38 -23.48 27.63 2.20
N GLY A 39 -22.42 28.42 2.39
CA GLY A 39 -21.85 28.71 3.72
C GLY A 39 -20.34 28.45 3.87
N ARG A 40 -19.66 27.91 2.85
CA ARG A 40 -18.20 27.74 2.83
C ARG A 40 -17.49 28.95 2.19
N ALA A 41 -16.34 29.32 2.75
CA ALA A 41 -15.48 30.38 2.21
C ALA A 41 -14.77 29.92 0.91
N GLY A 42 -14.48 28.62 0.79
CA GLY A 42 -13.87 28.02 -0.39
C GLY A 42 -14.87 27.85 -1.54
N ARG A 43 -14.53 28.39 -2.71
CA ARG A 43 -15.34 28.28 -3.95
C ARG A 43 -14.81 27.20 -4.90
N GLY A 44 -13.57 26.77 -4.71
CA GLY A 44 -12.96 25.69 -5.50
C GLY A 44 -12.50 24.55 -4.62
N LEU A 45 -12.62 23.33 -5.13
CA LEU A 45 -12.09 22.10 -4.52
C LEU A 45 -11.04 21.48 -5.44
N LEU A 46 -9.80 21.37 -4.99
CA LEU A 46 -8.74 20.64 -5.70
C LEU A 46 -8.62 19.23 -5.15
N LEU A 47 -8.88 18.23 -6.00
CA LEU A 47 -8.70 16.82 -5.66
C LEU A 47 -7.32 16.37 -6.16
N LEU A 48 -6.40 16.19 -5.23
CA LEU A 48 -5.00 15.84 -5.49
C LEU A 48 -4.79 14.34 -5.35
N MET A 49 -4.61 13.63 -6.46
CA MET A 49 -4.48 12.17 -6.47
C MET A 49 -3.04 11.69 -6.68
N SER A 50 -2.68 10.56 -6.07
CA SER A 50 -1.55 9.75 -6.54
C SER A 50 -1.85 9.18 -7.94
N PRO A 51 -0.82 8.87 -8.76
CA PRO A 51 -1.03 8.25 -10.07
C PRO A 51 -1.93 7.02 -9.96
N VAL A 52 -2.88 6.91 -10.90
CA VAL A 52 -3.73 5.72 -11.04
C VAL A 52 -4.69 5.45 -9.84
N ALA A 53 -4.89 6.42 -8.94
CA ALA A 53 -5.73 6.26 -7.74
C ALA A 53 -7.27 6.22 -8.00
N GLY A 54 -7.73 6.37 -9.24
CA GLY A 54 -9.14 6.12 -9.60
C GLY A 54 -10.15 7.26 -9.32
N VAL A 55 -9.74 8.53 -9.37
CA VAL A 55 -10.62 9.68 -9.07
C VAL A 55 -11.85 9.80 -9.98
N SER A 56 -11.77 9.29 -11.21
CA SER A 56 -12.86 9.38 -12.19
C SER A 56 -14.15 8.76 -11.65
N GLU A 57 -14.05 7.65 -10.91
CA GLU A 57 -15.23 7.01 -10.36
C GLU A 57 -15.81 7.80 -9.19
N LEU A 58 -14.97 8.35 -8.30
CA LEU A 58 -15.41 9.24 -7.23
C LEU A 58 -16.21 10.43 -7.77
N LEU A 59 -15.75 11.05 -8.86
CA LEU A 59 -16.45 12.17 -9.49
C LEU A 59 -17.80 11.75 -10.11
N ARG A 60 -17.87 10.57 -10.73
CA ARG A 60 -19.14 10.02 -11.26
C ARG A 60 -20.14 9.69 -10.16
N GLN A 61 -19.68 9.10 -9.06
CA GLN A 61 -20.53 8.85 -7.89
C GLN A 61 -21.04 10.17 -7.30
N GLY A 62 -20.18 11.20 -7.23
CA GLY A 62 -20.58 12.55 -6.82
C GLY A 62 -21.63 13.17 -7.75
N TYR A 63 -21.45 13.01 -9.06
CA TYR A 63 -22.43 13.43 -10.07
C TYR A 63 -23.78 12.73 -9.87
N ASP A 64 -23.79 11.41 -9.79
CA ASP A 64 -25.01 10.61 -9.64
C ASP A 64 -25.74 11.01 -8.35
N GLN A 65 -25.02 11.17 -7.23
CA GLN A 65 -25.61 11.57 -5.96
C GLN A 65 -26.21 12.99 -6.02
N LEU A 66 -25.52 13.96 -6.63
CA LEU A 66 -26.03 15.33 -6.79
C LEU A 66 -27.23 15.40 -7.74
N PHE A 67 -27.18 14.66 -8.86
CA PHE A 67 -28.27 14.63 -9.84
C PHE A 67 -29.55 14.08 -9.20
N ASN A 68 -29.43 13.02 -8.40
CA ASN A 68 -30.56 12.40 -7.71
C ASN A 68 -31.10 13.24 -6.55
N GLN A 69 -30.31 14.13 -5.94
CA GLN A 69 -30.78 15.01 -4.86
C GLN A 69 -31.81 16.05 -5.32
N ARG A 70 -31.82 16.41 -6.61
CA ARG A 70 -32.81 17.34 -7.20
C ARG A 70 -32.91 18.68 -6.43
N LYS A 71 -31.76 19.25 -6.07
CA LYS A 71 -31.63 20.54 -5.36
C LYS A 71 -31.30 21.69 -6.34
N ASP A 72 -30.97 22.86 -5.81
CA ASP A 72 -30.53 24.05 -6.55
C ASP A 72 -29.11 23.94 -7.16
N ILE A 73 -28.54 22.74 -7.21
CA ILE A 73 -27.20 22.46 -7.75
C ILE A 73 -27.33 21.53 -8.95
N VAL A 74 -26.85 21.98 -10.11
CA VAL A 74 -26.74 21.18 -11.33
C VAL A 74 -25.34 20.60 -11.41
N PRO A 75 -25.13 19.28 -11.21
CA PRO A 75 -23.81 18.70 -11.36
C PRO A 75 -23.42 18.68 -12.83
N ILE A 76 -22.18 19.08 -13.13
CA ILE A 76 -21.58 19.01 -14.45
C ILE A 76 -20.25 18.28 -14.30
N LEU A 77 -20.09 17.13 -14.95
CA LEU A 77 -18.86 16.35 -14.97
C LEU A 77 -18.24 16.39 -16.37
N PHE A 78 -17.03 16.91 -16.47
CA PHE A 78 -16.24 16.90 -17.69
C PHE A 78 -14.91 16.16 -17.47
N ALA A 79 -14.54 15.27 -18.39
CA ALA A 79 -13.28 14.54 -18.34
C ALA A 79 -12.51 14.78 -19.64
N PHE A 80 -11.23 15.12 -19.53
CA PHE A 80 -10.36 15.20 -20.70
C PHE A 80 -10.07 13.79 -21.23
N THR A 81 -10.18 13.60 -22.54
CA THR A 81 -9.82 12.38 -23.23
C THR A 81 -8.49 12.54 -23.97
N ARG A 82 -7.88 11.41 -24.32
CA ARG A 82 -6.63 11.38 -25.11
C ARG A 82 -6.85 11.70 -26.59
N ASP A 83 -8.11 11.69 -27.03
CA ASP A 83 -8.47 11.91 -28.42
C ASP A 83 -8.63 13.41 -28.74
N GLU A 84 -8.73 14.28 -27.72
CA GLU A 84 -8.69 15.72 -27.94
C GLU A 84 -7.28 16.15 -28.36
N THR A 85 -7.17 16.64 -29.58
CA THR A 85 -5.89 17.05 -30.17
C THR A 85 -5.54 18.51 -29.90
N THR A 86 -6.51 19.34 -29.52
CA THR A 86 -6.32 20.79 -29.32
C THR A 86 -7.14 21.37 -28.16
N ALA A 87 -6.64 22.47 -27.60
CA ALA A 87 -7.35 23.29 -26.61
C ALA A 87 -8.75 23.74 -27.07
N VAL A 88 -8.90 24.05 -28.36
CA VAL A 88 -10.16 24.45 -28.98
C VAL A 88 -11.16 23.29 -29.02
N SER A 89 -10.71 22.10 -29.43
CA SER A 89 -11.54 20.89 -29.44
C SER A 89 -12.07 20.57 -28.04
N ALA A 90 -11.18 20.58 -27.03
CA ALA A 90 -11.57 20.32 -25.64
C ALA A 90 -12.55 21.37 -25.10
N ALA A 91 -12.37 22.64 -25.48
CA ALA A 91 -13.27 23.72 -25.08
C ALA A 91 -14.67 23.57 -25.70
N ILE A 92 -14.77 23.21 -26.98
CA ILE A 92 -16.05 22.96 -27.66
C ILE A 92 -16.76 21.75 -27.02
N GLU A 93 -16.02 20.67 -26.76
CA GLU A 93 -16.57 19.48 -26.13
C GLU A 93 -17.07 19.76 -24.70
N PHE A 94 -16.34 20.60 -23.95
CA PHE A 94 -16.80 21.08 -22.65
C PHE A 94 -18.12 21.83 -22.75
N LEU A 95 -18.26 22.77 -23.69
CA LEU A 95 -19.50 23.52 -23.88
C LEU A 95 -20.68 22.60 -24.20
N ASN A 96 -20.47 21.63 -25.10
CA ASN A 96 -21.49 20.66 -25.47
C ASN A 96 -21.89 19.78 -24.28
N THR A 97 -20.90 19.25 -23.55
CA THR A 97 -21.12 18.42 -22.34
C THR A 97 -21.84 19.19 -21.25
N PHE A 98 -21.48 20.46 -21.04
CA PHE A 98 -22.12 21.34 -20.08
C PHE A 98 -23.62 21.50 -20.39
N LEU A 99 -23.97 21.87 -21.61
CA LEU A 99 -25.37 22.06 -22.01
C LEU A 99 -26.14 20.74 -22.00
N LEU A 100 -25.53 19.64 -22.47
CA LEU A 100 -26.13 18.31 -22.45
C LEU A 100 -26.53 17.89 -21.03
N GLN A 101 -25.60 18.00 -20.08
CA GLN A 101 -25.84 17.60 -18.69
C GLN A 101 -26.77 18.57 -17.97
N TYR A 102 -26.72 19.87 -18.28
CA TYR A 102 -27.65 20.86 -17.74
C TYR A 102 -29.08 20.57 -18.19
N VAL A 103 -29.31 20.39 -19.50
CA VAL A 103 -30.64 20.07 -20.06
C VAL A 103 -31.13 18.72 -19.53
N ALA A 104 -30.26 17.71 -19.44
CA ALA A 104 -30.59 16.42 -18.83
C ALA A 104 -31.08 16.57 -17.39
N TYR A 105 -30.41 17.41 -16.59
CA TYR A 105 -30.80 17.68 -15.21
C TYR A 105 -32.12 18.44 -15.14
N SER A 106 -32.30 19.54 -15.88
CA SER A 106 -33.54 20.31 -15.87
C SER A 106 -34.74 19.44 -16.25
N ARG A 107 -34.58 18.55 -17.25
CA ARG A 107 -35.62 17.61 -17.70
C ARG A 107 -35.81 16.39 -16.80
N ASN A 108 -34.90 16.12 -15.86
CA ASN A 108 -34.85 14.85 -15.10
C ASN A 108 -34.73 13.63 -16.02
N GLU A 109 -33.97 13.74 -17.11
CA GLU A 109 -33.77 12.69 -18.11
C GLU A 109 -32.29 12.26 -18.13
N PRO A 110 -31.85 11.38 -17.21
CA PRO A 110 -30.46 10.94 -17.12
C PRO A 110 -29.90 10.33 -18.41
N THR A 111 -30.74 9.69 -19.22
CA THR A 111 -30.31 9.07 -20.49
C THR A 111 -29.78 10.09 -21.50
N LEU A 112 -30.17 11.37 -21.39
CA LEU A 112 -29.63 12.43 -22.25
C LEU A 112 -28.14 12.65 -22.02
N THR A 113 -27.57 12.37 -20.85
CA THR A 113 -26.15 12.60 -20.59
C THR A 113 -25.21 11.73 -21.43
N GLN A 114 -25.76 10.73 -22.13
CA GLN A 114 -25.03 9.81 -23.01
C GLN A 114 -25.41 10.01 -24.50
N ALA A 115 -26.28 10.97 -24.82
CA ALA A 115 -26.74 11.22 -26.18
C ALA A 115 -25.71 12.02 -26.99
N SER A 116 -25.57 11.69 -28.27
CA SER A 116 -24.76 12.47 -29.22
C SER A 116 -25.63 13.54 -29.87
N LEU A 117 -25.71 14.71 -29.23
CA LEU A 117 -26.53 15.84 -29.65
C LEU A 117 -25.66 17.05 -30.01
N THR A 118 -26.14 17.84 -30.98
CA THR A 118 -25.56 19.15 -31.30
C THR A 118 -26.12 20.23 -30.38
N LEU A 119 -25.48 21.41 -30.34
CA LEU A 119 -25.99 22.55 -29.60
C LEU A 119 -27.41 22.97 -30.01
N ASN A 120 -27.76 22.82 -31.29
CA ASN A 120 -29.10 23.14 -31.78
C ASN A 120 -30.13 22.12 -31.29
N ASP A 121 -29.80 20.83 -31.30
CA ASP A 121 -30.69 19.79 -30.74
C ASP A 121 -30.93 20.03 -29.24
N LEU A 122 -29.90 20.50 -28.51
CA LEU A 122 -30.01 20.83 -27.09
C LEU A 122 -30.88 22.07 -26.84
N ALA A 123 -30.84 23.06 -27.72
CA ALA A 123 -31.74 24.21 -27.65
C ALA A 123 -33.20 23.81 -27.88
N GLU A 124 -33.47 22.89 -28.82
CA GLU A 124 -34.82 22.38 -29.06
C GLU A 124 -35.36 21.55 -27.89
N LEU A 125 -34.49 20.83 -27.18
CA LEU A 125 -34.84 20.03 -26.01
C LEU A 125 -34.94 20.84 -24.71
N ALA A 126 -34.41 22.06 -24.68
CA ALA A 126 -34.36 22.88 -23.48
C ALA A 126 -35.77 23.20 -22.93
N PRO A 127 -35.98 23.20 -21.61
CA PRO A 127 -37.21 23.70 -21.01
C PRO A 127 -37.49 25.15 -21.41
N ALA A 128 -38.77 25.54 -21.46
CA ALA A 128 -39.18 26.87 -21.91
C ALA A 128 -38.52 28.01 -21.10
N GLU A 129 -38.25 27.79 -19.82
CA GLU A 129 -37.56 28.75 -18.94
C GLU A 129 -36.07 28.93 -19.27
N ASP A 130 -35.43 27.94 -19.89
CA ASP A 130 -34.00 27.96 -20.22
C ASP A 130 -33.70 28.42 -21.66
N LEU A 131 -34.72 28.48 -22.54
CA LEU A 131 -34.56 28.74 -23.97
C LEU A 131 -33.81 30.04 -24.28
N ASP A 132 -34.15 31.12 -23.58
CA ASP A 132 -33.60 32.45 -23.87
C ASP A 132 -32.08 32.49 -23.65
N TRP A 133 -31.61 32.06 -22.47
CA TRP A 133 -30.20 32.13 -22.12
C TRP A 133 -29.37 31.08 -22.88
N ILE A 134 -29.93 29.89 -23.17
CA ILE A 134 -29.28 28.88 -24.02
C ILE A 134 -29.13 29.40 -25.44
N GLY A 135 -30.17 30.02 -26.01
CA GLY A 135 -30.13 30.64 -27.33
C GLY A 135 -29.07 31.73 -27.42
N GLU A 136 -28.98 32.61 -26.42
CA GLU A 136 -27.93 33.63 -26.33
C GLU A 136 -26.52 33.04 -26.24
N LEU A 137 -26.35 31.95 -25.47
CA LEU A 137 -25.08 31.24 -25.33
C LEU A 137 -24.63 30.64 -26.67
N ILE A 138 -25.54 29.99 -27.41
CA ILE A 138 -25.24 29.38 -28.72
C ILE A 138 -24.91 30.48 -29.75
N ALA A 139 -25.70 31.55 -29.80
CA ALA A 139 -25.40 32.68 -30.69
C ALA A 139 -24.05 33.34 -30.34
N GLY A 140 -23.69 33.40 -29.06
CA GLY A 140 -22.37 33.84 -28.61
C GLY A 140 -21.25 32.91 -29.06
N PHE A 141 -21.46 31.59 -28.94
CA PHE A 141 -20.51 30.58 -29.39
C PHE A 141 -20.24 30.68 -30.88
N ASP A 142 -21.28 30.81 -31.72
CA ASP A 142 -21.11 30.92 -33.16
C ASP A 142 -20.28 32.16 -33.54
N ARG A 143 -20.48 33.30 -32.86
CA ARG A 143 -19.67 34.50 -33.09
C ARG A 143 -18.18 34.28 -32.79
N GLU A 144 -17.86 33.64 -31.66
CA GLU A 144 -16.48 33.37 -31.27
C GLU A 144 -15.84 32.27 -32.15
N ARG A 145 -16.61 31.23 -32.49
CA ARG A 145 -16.16 30.09 -33.30
C ARG A 145 -15.70 30.51 -34.70
N PHE A 146 -16.40 31.46 -35.31
CA PHE A 146 -16.02 32.02 -36.62
C PHE A 146 -15.11 33.25 -36.51
N GLY A 147 -14.65 33.58 -35.30
CA GLY A 147 -13.64 34.60 -35.04
C GLY A 147 -12.22 34.16 -35.43
N LYS A 148 -11.23 35.02 -35.15
CA LYS A 148 -9.80 34.72 -35.39
C LYS A 148 -9.00 34.48 -34.10
N ASP A 149 -9.67 34.43 -32.94
CA ASP A 149 -9.03 34.35 -31.62
C ASP A 149 -9.42 33.06 -30.88
N ASP A 150 -8.62 32.01 -31.06
CA ASP A 150 -8.81 30.71 -30.38
C ASP A 150 -8.82 30.85 -28.85
N ARG A 151 -8.09 31.84 -28.29
CA ARG A 151 -8.05 32.05 -26.84
C ARG A 151 -9.36 32.64 -26.34
N ALA A 152 -9.98 33.53 -27.11
CA ALA A 152 -11.29 34.06 -26.81
C ALA A 152 -12.35 32.95 -26.84
N LEU A 153 -12.32 32.07 -27.85
CA LEU A 153 -13.20 30.92 -27.96
C LEU A 153 -13.04 29.95 -26.77
N VAL A 154 -11.81 29.57 -26.42
CA VAL A 154 -11.54 28.70 -25.27
C VAL A 154 -12.10 29.29 -23.98
N LYS A 155 -11.83 30.58 -23.72
CA LYS A 155 -12.36 31.28 -22.55
C LYS A 155 -13.89 31.34 -22.58
N PHE A 156 -14.49 31.56 -23.74
CA PHE A 156 -15.93 31.61 -23.90
C PHE A 156 -16.57 30.30 -23.45
N CYS A 157 -16.09 29.18 -23.96
CA CYS A 157 -16.64 27.87 -23.62
C CYS A 157 -16.47 27.54 -22.14
N PHE A 158 -15.28 27.69 -21.55
CA PHE A 158 -15.07 27.37 -20.13
C PHE A 158 -15.78 28.32 -19.16
N SER A 159 -16.15 29.52 -19.61
CA SER A 159 -16.98 30.45 -18.83
C SER A 159 -18.48 30.28 -19.08
N ALA A 160 -18.91 29.36 -19.95
CA ALA A 160 -20.33 29.14 -20.25
C ALA A 160 -21.20 28.88 -19.01
N PRO A 161 -20.77 28.10 -18.00
CA PRO A 161 -21.56 27.91 -16.77
C PRO A 161 -21.91 29.22 -16.05
N GLN A 162 -21.07 30.25 -16.16
CA GLN A 162 -21.29 31.56 -15.51
C GLN A 162 -22.43 32.37 -16.15
N ARG A 163 -22.90 31.94 -17.31
CA ARG A 163 -24.01 32.59 -18.04
C ARG A 163 -25.37 32.05 -17.63
N VAL A 164 -25.43 30.99 -16.82
CA VAL A 164 -26.69 30.53 -16.23
C VAL A 164 -27.24 31.64 -15.33
N PRO A 165 -28.48 32.12 -15.55
CA PRO A 165 -29.01 33.23 -14.78
C PRO A 165 -29.17 32.87 -13.29
N ALA A 166 -28.96 33.84 -12.40
CA ALA A 166 -28.89 33.60 -10.95
C ALA A 166 -30.18 33.04 -10.29
N HIS A 167 -31.32 33.11 -10.99
CA HIS A 167 -32.60 32.54 -10.54
C HIS A 167 -32.78 31.07 -10.94
N HIS A 168 -31.87 30.50 -11.73
CA HIS A 168 -31.85 29.09 -12.10
C HIS A 168 -30.95 28.29 -11.15
N ALA A 169 -31.04 26.96 -11.23
CA ALA A 169 -30.18 26.06 -10.50
C ALA A 169 -28.70 26.30 -10.88
N ARG A 170 -27.84 26.38 -9.87
CA ARG A 170 -26.44 26.79 -10.03
C ARG A 170 -25.59 25.61 -10.53
N PRO A 171 -24.81 25.76 -11.61
CA PRO A 171 -23.88 24.73 -12.03
C PRO A 171 -22.78 24.49 -11.00
N PHE A 172 -22.48 23.22 -10.73
CA PHE A 172 -21.30 22.77 -10.02
C PHE A 172 -20.41 21.98 -10.98
N VAL A 173 -19.31 22.60 -11.41
CA VAL A 173 -18.42 22.03 -12.43
C VAL A 173 -17.36 21.16 -11.78
N MET A 174 -17.46 19.86 -12.00
CA MET A 174 -16.48 18.85 -11.66
C MET A 174 -15.65 18.50 -12.90
N MET A 175 -14.34 18.65 -12.83
CA MET A 175 -13.42 18.29 -13.90
C MET A 175 -12.53 17.14 -13.48
N ASP A 176 -12.61 16.03 -14.21
CA ASP A 176 -11.58 15.01 -14.21
C ASP A 176 -10.44 15.45 -15.13
N ALA A 177 -9.44 16.07 -14.52
CA ALA A 177 -8.27 16.57 -15.20
C ALA A 177 -7.03 15.73 -14.83
N ALA A 178 -7.23 14.41 -14.65
CA ALA A 178 -6.15 13.45 -14.45
C ALA A 178 -5.06 13.49 -15.55
N GLN A 179 -5.39 14.02 -16.73
CA GLN A 179 -4.48 14.21 -17.87
C GLN A 179 -4.09 15.69 -18.07
N PHE A 180 -4.05 16.45 -16.97
CA PHE A 180 -3.88 17.91 -16.97
C PHE A 180 -2.89 18.35 -18.06
N VAL A 181 -3.38 19.17 -18.96
CA VAL A 181 -2.79 19.33 -20.30
C VAL A 181 -1.43 20.02 -20.25
N GLU A 182 -0.38 19.23 -20.47
CA GLU A 182 0.91 19.71 -21.01
C GLU A 182 1.03 19.44 -22.52
N HIS A 183 0.02 18.82 -23.13
CA HIS A 183 0.03 18.36 -24.52
C HIS A 183 -0.45 19.38 -25.57
N PHE A 184 -1.19 20.43 -25.18
CA PHE A 184 -1.62 21.45 -26.14
C PHE A 184 -0.50 22.47 -26.36
N ASN A 185 0.24 22.29 -27.45
CA ASN A 185 1.24 23.23 -27.99
C ASN A 185 2.47 23.52 -27.09
N GLY A 186 2.83 22.61 -26.19
CA GLY A 186 4.12 22.65 -25.46
C GLY A 186 4.27 23.73 -24.39
N ASP A 187 3.24 24.55 -24.14
CA ASP A 187 3.34 25.73 -23.27
C ASP A 187 2.87 25.48 -21.83
N GLY A 188 2.30 24.32 -21.50
CA GLY A 188 1.88 23.95 -20.13
C GLY A 188 0.91 24.93 -19.44
N ARG A 189 0.30 25.83 -20.23
CA ARG A 189 -0.50 26.99 -19.78
C ARG A 189 -2.00 26.76 -19.83
N PHE A 190 -2.46 25.76 -20.58
CA PHE A 190 -3.89 25.53 -20.80
C PHE A 190 -4.63 25.18 -19.50
N GLY A 191 -4.10 24.23 -18.73
CA GLY A 191 -4.69 23.88 -17.44
C GLY A 191 -4.67 25.03 -16.42
N ALA A 192 -3.61 25.86 -16.42
CA ALA A 192 -3.55 27.07 -15.61
C ALA A 192 -4.59 28.13 -16.05
N GLU A 193 -4.90 28.23 -17.35
CA GLU A 193 -5.95 29.12 -17.86
C GLU A 193 -7.36 28.65 -17.47
N ILE A 194 -7.61 27.33 -17.46
CA ILE A 194 -8.87 26.76 -16.97
C ILE A 194 -9.05 27.09 -15.49
N LEU A 195 -8.05 26.78 -14.64
CA LEU A 195 -8.10 27.11 -13.22
C LEU A 195 -8.28 28.60 -12.99
N ARG A 196 -7.60 29.46 -13.76
CA ARG A 196 -7.78 30.91 -13.68
C ARG A 196 -9.20 31.35 -14.03
N THR A 197 -9.83 30.69 -15.01
CA THR A 197 -11.22 31.00 -15.44
C THR A 197 -12.23 30.55 -14.39
N LEU A 198 -12.05 29.36 -13.82
CA LEU A 198 -12.90 28.82 -12.76
C LEU A 198 -12.75 29.60 -11.45
N SER A 199 -11.52 29.93 -11.03
CA SER A 199 -11.26 30.69 -9.80
C SER A 199 -11.79 32.13 -9.83
N ARG A 200 -12.03 32.70 -11.02
CA ARG A 200 -12.69 34.01 -11.16
C ARG A 200 -14.22 33.92 -11.12
N SER A 201 -14.78 32.72 -11.22
CA SER A 201 -16.20 32.46 -11.15
C SER A 201 -16.75 32.65 -9.72
N SER A 202 -18.01 33.01 -9.60
CA SER A 202 -18.76 32.87 -8.34
C SER A 202 -19.33 31.46 -8.13
N LEU A 203 -19.26 30.60 -9.15
CA LEU A 203 -19.78 29.23 -9.11
C LEU A 203 -18.81 28.28 -8.40
N PRO A 204 -19.35 27.29 -7.66
CA PRO A 204 -18.53 26.23 -7.09
C PRO A 204 -17.92 25.36 -8.19
N PHE A 205 -16.71 24.88 -7.97
CA PHE A 205 -16.06 23.93 -8.88
C PHE A 205 -15.21 22.91 -8.12
N ALA A 206 -15.00 21.75 -8.74
CA ALA A 206 -14.05 20.76 -8.28
C ALA A 206 -13.16 20.35 -9.46
N VAL A 207 -11.84 20.31 -9.26
CA VAL A 207 -10.89 19.88 -10.29
C VAL A 207 -10.02 18.79 -9.69
N ALA A 208 -10.07 17.60 -10.29
CA ALA A 208 -9.25 16.47 -9.93
C ALA A 208 -8.06 16.31 -10.85
N GLY A 209 -6.90 15.96 -10.31
CA GLY A 209 -5.72 15.64 -11.11
C GLY A 209 -4.53 15.19 -10.28
N MET A 210 -3.46 14.82 -10.97
CA MET A 210 -2.25 14.31 -10.34
C MET A 210 -1.65 15.35 -9.37
N ARG A 211 -1.35 14.92 -8.14
CA ARG A 211 -1.03 15.82 -7.02
C ARG A 211 0.16 16.76 -7.27
N ARG A 212 1.19 16.28 -7.97
CA ARG A 212 2.39 17.07 -8.32
C ARG A 212 2.14 18.10 -9.42
N GLN A 213 1.15 17.83 -10.27
CA GLN A 213 0.81 18.68 -11.41
C GLN A 213 -0.21 19.76 -11.06
N MET A 214 -1.25 19.39 -10.31
CA MET A 214 -2.36 20.29 -9.97
C MET A 214 -1.91 21.48 -9.11
N LEU A 215 -1.02 21.25 -8.15
CA LEU A 215 -0.48 22.33 -7.32
C LEU A 215 0.37 23.30 -8.15
N ALA A 216 1.22 22.80 -9.04
CA ALA A 216 1.99 23.63 -9.94
C ALA A 216 1.08 24.47 -10.86
N ALA A 217 0.00 23.87 -11.38
CA ALA A 217 -0.98 24.58 -12.20
C ALA A 217 -1.72 25.67 -11.43
N ALA A 218 -2.15 25.40 -10.19
CA ALA A 218 -2.82 26.38 -9.32
C ALA A 218 -1.90 27.58 -9.01
N HIS A 219 -0.61 27.33 -8.75
CA HIS A 219 0.38 28.40 -8.60
C HIS A 219 0.56 29.22 -9.88
N ARG A 220 0.74 28.58 -11.06
CA ARG A 220 0.84 29.28 -12.35
C ARG A 220 -0.43 30.08 -12.69
N ALA A 221 -1.58 29.63 -12.23
CA ALA A 221 -2.86 30.31 -12.42
C ALA A 221 -3.00 31.58 -11.56
N ASN A 222 -2.14 31.78 -10.55
CA ASN A 222 -2.28 32.77 -9.48
C ASN A 222 -3.64 32.65 -8.77
N CYS A 223 -4.06 31.41 -8.47
CA CYS A 223 -5.27 31.19 -7.70
C CYS A 223 -5.12 31.70 -6.26
N ASP A 224 -6.21 32.21 -5.69
CA ASP A 224 -6.28 32.55 -4.26
C ASP A 224 -6.49 31.26 -3.45
N PHE A 225 -5.41 30.75 -2.84
CA PHE A 225 -5.46 29.55 -2.02
C PHE A 225 -6.33 29.68 -0.76
N ALA A 226 -6.68 30.90 -0.32
CA ALA A 226 -7.65 31.08 0.76
C ALA A 226 -9.08 30.68 0.34
N THR A 227 -9.34 30.64 -0.97
CA THR A 227 -10.64 30.25 -1.55
C THR A 227 -10.65 28.84 -2.14
N LEU A 228 -9.55 28.10 -2.01
CA LEU A 228 -9.39 26.74 -2.53
C LEU A 228 -9.28 25.72 -1.39
N ASP A 229 -10.26 24.83 -1.32
CA ASP A 229 -10.19 23.63 -0.48
C ASP A 229 -9.32 22.56 -1.16
N ILE A 230 -8.52 21.84 -0.39
CA ILE A 230 -7.71 20.72 -0.88
C ILE A 230 -8.24 19.40 -0.32
N LEU A 231 -8.47 18.43 -1.20
CA LEU A 231 -8.81 17.04 -0.87
C LEU A 231 -7.72 16.13 -1.46
N ARG A 232 -7.00 15.39 -0.60
CA ARG A 232 -5.93 14.49 -1.03
C ARG A 232 -6.48 13.07 -1.14
N LEU A 233 -6.20 12.40 -2.26
CA LEU A 233 -6.55 11.01 -2.52
C LEU A 233 -5.26 10.18 -2.53
N GLY A 234 -4.97 9.53 -1.39
CA GLY A 234 -3.88 8.57 -1.25
C GLY A 234 -4.24 7.19 -1.81
N PRO A 235 -3.47 6.12 -1.50
CA PRO A 235 -3.92 4.74 -1.68
C PRO A 235 -5.21 4.43 -0.90
N LEU A 236 -5.89 3.34 -1.23
CA LEU A 236 -6.98 2.82 -0.38
C LEU A 236 -6.39 2.20 0.89
N GLU A 237 -7.11 2.29 2.00
CA GLU A 237 -6.76 1.55 3.21
C GLU A 237 -6.89 0.04 2.96
N ASP A 238 -6.09 -0.78 3.66
CA ASP A 238 -6.03 -2.23 3.43
C ASP A 238 -7.42 -2.89 3.41
N ARG A 239 -8.29 -2.51 4.36
CA ARG A 239 -9.66 -3.05 4.44
C ARG A 239 -10.49 -2.72 3.21
N ASP A 240 -10.42 -1.48 2.75
CA ASP A 240 -11.14 -1.04 1.56
C ASP A 240 -10.53 -1.64 0.29
N ALA A 241 -9.21 -1.82 0.25
CA ALA A 241 -8.52 -2.46 -0.86
C ALA A 241 -8.91 -3.95 -0.97
N THR A 242 -8.92 -4.70 0.14
CA THR A 242 -9.42 -6.07 0.23
C THR A 242 -10.84 -6.18 -0.30
N ARG A 243 -11.74 -5.35 0.22
CA ARG A 243 -13.14 -5.33 -0.22
C ARG A 243 -13.28 -4.97 -1.70
N LEU A 244 -12.45 -4.06 -2.22
CA LEU A 244 -12.45 -3.70 -3.63
C LEU A 244 -12.09 -4.90 -4.50
N VAL A 245 -11.04 -5.66 -4.17
CA VAL A 245 -10.63 -6.84 -4.93
C VAL A 245 -11.73 -7.90 -4.94
N GLU A 246 -12.32 -8.17 -3.77
CA GLU A 246 -13.42 -9.13 -3.63
C GLU A 246 -14.63 -8.75 -4.48
N GLN A 247 -15.08 -7.50 -4.39
CA GLN A 247 -16.22 -7.02 -5.18
C GLN A 247 -15.92 -7.02 -6.69
N LEU A 248 -14.70 -6.63 -7.08
CA LEU A 248 -14.30 -6.69 -8.48
C LEU A 248 -14.26 -8.14 -8.99
N ALA A 249 -13.73 -9.08 -8.20
CA ALA A 249 -13.67 -10.49 -8.59
C ALA A 249 -15.08 -11.08 -8.74
N LEU A 250 -15.97 -10.81 -7.78
CA LEU A 250 -17.39 -11.19 -7.87
C LEU A 250 -18.07 -10.62 -9.11
N ARG A 251 -17.90 -9.32 -9.38
CA ARG A 251 -18.48 -8.64 -10.55
C ARG A 251 -17.94 -9.18 -11.87
N GLN A 252 -16.65 -9.49 -11.92
CA GLN A 252 -16.01 -10.08 -13.10
C GLN A 252 -16.25 -11.59 -13.20
N GLN A 253 -16.91 -12.21 -12.22
CA GLN A 253 -17.14 -13.65 -12.14
C GLN A 253 -15.83 -14.46 -12.19
N VAL A 254 -14.80 -13.96 -11.50
CA VAL A 254 -13.49 -14.61 -11.40
C VAL A 254 -13.35 -15.20 -9.99
N HIS A 255 -13.10 -16.50 -9.91
CA HIS A 255 -12.83 -17.17 -8.64
C HIS A 255 -11.43 -16.81 -8.13
N ILE A 256 -11.34 -16.38 -6.87
CA ILE A 256 -10.10 -16.04 -6.14
C ILE A 256 -10.14 -16.65 -4.74
N THR A 257 -8.98 -16.85 -4.12
CA THR A 257 -8.85 -17.21 -2.69
C THR A 257 -8.38 -16.00 -1.89
N ASP A 258 -8.35 -16.12 -0.55
CA ASP A 258 -7.81 -15.06 0.32
C ASP A 258 -6.33 -14.79 0.02
N GLU A 259 -5.54 -15.83 -0.24
CA GLU A 259 -4.12 -15.71 -0.55
C GLU A 259 -3.89 -15.05 -1.90
N THR A 260 -4.67 -15.38 -2.93
CA THR A 260 -4.52 -14.74 -4.23
C THR A 260 -5.06 -13.33 -4.23
N ARG A 261 -6.13 -13.03 -3.47
CA ARG A 261 -6.59 -11.66 -3.23
C ARG A 261 -5.47 -10.80 -2.65
N ASP A 262 -4.81 -11.28 -1.60
CA ASP A 262 -3.76 -10.54 -0.91
C ASP A 262 -2.51 -10.40 -1.79
N LEU A 263 -2.23 -11.39 -2.65
CA LEU A 263 -1.17 -11.31 -3.66
C LEU A 263 -1.44 -10.16 -4.63
N LEU A 264 -2.67 -10.06 -5.16
CA LEU A 264 -3.06 -8.98 -6.07
C LEU A 264 -2.90 -7.61 -5.41
N LEU A 265 -3.24 -7.48 -4.12
CA LEU A 265 -3.07 -6.25 -3.37
C LEU A 265 -1.60 -5.84 -3.27
N GLN A 266 -0.72 -6.76 -2.88
CA GLN A 266 0.71 -6.48 -2.74
C GLN A 266 1.36 -6.18 -4.10
N GLN A 267 1.06 -6.99 -5.11
CA GLN A 267 1.65 -6.88 -6.44
C GLN A 267 1.27 -5.58 -7.15
N PHE A 268 0.04 -5.10 -6.93
CA PHE A 268 -0.47 -3.87 -7.54
C PHE A 268 -0.51 -2.67 -6.59
N ALA A 269 0.07 -2.79 -5.40
CA ALA A 269 0.07 -1.74 -4.37
C ALA A 269 -1.34 -1.16 -4.14
N ALA A 270 -2.36 -2.03 -4.04
CA ALA A 270 -3.77 -1.68 -3.89
C ALA A 270 -4.33 -0.71 -4.96
N THR A 271 -3.74 -0.67 -6.16
CA THR A 271 -4.16 0.25 -7.23
C THR A 271 -5.40 -0.30 -7.97
N PRO A 272 -6.55 0.39 -7.96
CA PRO A 272 -7.79 -0.11 -8.57
C PRO A 272 -7.67 -0.45 -10.06
N PHE A 273 -6.90 0.33 -10.81
CA PHE A 273 -6.72 0.13 -12.26
C PHE A 273 -6.05 -1.21 -12.59
N PHE A 274 -4.94 -1.55 -11.94
CA PHE A 274 -4.18 -2.76 -12.26
C PHE A 274 -4.96 -4.01 -11.82
N VAL A 275 -5.57 -3.98 -10.64
CA VAL A 275 -6.47 -5.04 -10.15
C VAL A 275 -7.63 -5.26 -11.13
N THR A 276 -8.32 -4.19 -11.52
CA THR A 276 -9.44 -4.27 -12.48
C THR A 276 -8.97 -4.83 -13.82
N THR A 277 -7.80 -4.39 -14.30
CA THR A 277 -7.24 -4.82 -15.58
C THR A 277 -6.94 -6.32 -15.59
N LEU A 278 -6.34 -6.84 -14.52
CA LEU A 278 -6.02 -8.26 -14.41
C LEU A 278 -7.30 -9.11 -14.28
N LEU A 279 -8.24 -8.72 -13.43
CA LEU A 279 -9.50 -9.47 -13.26
C LEU A 279 -10.35 -9.45 -14.54
N GLN A 280 -10.36 -8.35 -15.30
CA GLN A 280 -10.99 -8.32 -16.62
C GLN A 280 -10.30 -9.29 -17.60
N ALA A 281 -8.98 -9.38 -17.60
CA ALA A 281 -8.24 -10.33 -18.43
C ALA A 281 -8.55 -11.78 -18.03
N ALA A 282 -8.68 -12.07 -16.72
CA ALA A 282 -9.05 -13.39 -16.23
C ALA A 282 -10.45 -13.79 -16.71
N ARG A 283 -11.43 -12.88 -16.60
CA ARG A 283 -12.80 -13.09 -17.11
C ARG A 283 -12.82 -13.36 -18.61
N GLU A 284 -12.15 -12.52 -19.40
CA GLU A 284 -12.10 -12.65 -20.87
C GLU A 284 -11.51 -13.99 -21.31
N ARG A 285 -10.56 -14.54 -20.52
CA ARG A 285 -9.92 -15.84 -20.77
C ARG A 285 -10.59 -16.99 -20.04
N ASN A 286 -11.66 -16.74 -19.28
CA ASN A 286 -12.36 -17.70 -18.43
C ASN A 286 -11.41 -18.46 -17.47
N LEU A 287 -10.52 -17.72 -16.81
CA LEU A 287 -9.53 -18.25 -15.86
C LEU A 287 -9.98 -18.02 -14.43
N ALA A 288 -9.85 -19.04 -13.58
CA ALA A 288 -9.83 -18.87 -12.13
C ALA A 288 -8.43 -18.39 -11.71
N LEU A 289 -8.39 -17.50 -10.72
CA LEU A 289 -7.18 -16.98 -10.11
C LEU A 289 -7.09 -17.47 -8.65
N ASP A 290 -7.19 -18.79 -8.47
CA ASP A 290 -7.23 -19.48 -7.19
C ASP A 290 -5.88 -20.08 -6.76
N THR A 291 -4.86 -19.91 -7.61
CA THR A 291 -3.48 -20.32 -7.31
C THR A 291 -2.51 -19.22 -7.70
N TYR A 292 -1.35 -19.14 -7.02
CA TYR A 292 -0.26 -18.25 -7.43
C TYR A 292 0.19 -18.50 -8.86
N VAL A 293 0.17 -19.76 -9.31
CA VAL A 293 0.54 -20.12 -10.68
C VAL A 293 -0.38 -19.45 -11.70
N ALA A 294 -1.71 -19.56 -11.51
CA ALA A 294 -2.67 -18.92 -12.40
C ALA A 294 -2.56 -17.39 -12.38
N CYS A 295 -2.40 -16.81 -11.19
CA CYS A 295 -2.22 -15.35 -11.02
C CYS A 295 -0.98 -14.84 -11.75
N GLU A 296 0.18 -15.44 -11.50
CA GLU A 296 1.44 -14.95 -12.04
C GLU A 296 1.59 -15.22 -13.53
N GLN A 297 1.02 -16.31 -14.06
CA GLN A 297 0.95 -16.56 -15.50
C GLN A 297 0.16 -15.46 -16.22
N LEU A 298 -1.04 -15.15 -15.72
CA LEU A 298 -1.86 -14.09 -16.31
C LEU A 298 -1.19 -12.72 -16.15
N TYR A 299 -0.58 -12.45 -14.99
CA TYR A 299 0.14 -11.21 -14.75
C TYR A 299 1.29 -11.01 -15.73
N VAL A 300 2.15 -12.02 -15.91
CA VAL A 300 3.28 -11.93 -16.85
C VAL A 300 2.78 -11.74 -18.29
N ASP A 301 1.70 -12.41 -18.69
CA ASP A 301 1.08 -12.18 -19.99
C ASP A 301 0.58 -10.74 -20.15
N GLU A 302 -0.12 -10.21 -19.14
CA GLU A 302 -0.63 -8.84 -19.16
C GLU A 302 0.49 -7.79 -19.17
N LEU A 303 1.61 -8.08 -18.50
CA LEU A 303 2.82 -7.26 -18.48
C LEU A 303 3.55 -7.27 -19.84
N MET A 304 3.64 -8.43 -20.47
CA MET A 304 4.46 -8.64 -21.68
C MET A 304 3.74 -8.30 -22.99
N GLY A 305 2.41 -8.32 -23.01
CA GLY A 305 1.61 -8.05 -24.21
C GLY A 305 0.18 -7.59 -23.97
N GLY A 306 -0.32 -7.63 -22.73
CA GLY A 306 -1.65 -7.17 -22.39
C GLY A 306 -1.72 -5.69 -22.01
N ARG A 307 -2.78 -5.35 -21.27
CA ARG A 307 -3.17 -3.97 -20.97
C ARG A 307 -2.21 -3.29 -19.98
N ILE A 308 -1.62 -4.04 -19.05
CA ILE A 308 -0.65 -3.50 -18.08
C ILE A 308 0.63 -3.04 -18.82
N GLY A 309 1.19 -3.90 -19.68
CA GLY A 309 2.35 -3.53 -20.49
C GLY A 309 2.08 -2.34 -21.42
N ARG A 310 0.91 -2.31 -22.07
CA ARG A 310 0.51 -1.19 -22.94
C ARG A 310 0.35 0.12 -22.17
N HIS A 311 -0.15 0.07 -20.94
CA HIS A 311 -0.26 1.26 -20.09
C HIS A 311 1.12 1.90 -19.85
N PHE A 312 2.10 1.12 -19.42
CA PHE A 312 3.46 1.62 -19.21
C PHE A 312 4.16 2.03 -20.51
N ALA A 313 3.94 1.31 -21.61
CA ALA A 313 4.45 1.68 -22.92
C ALA A 313 3.92 3.05 -23.36
N ALA A 314 2.61 3.28 -23.25
CA ALA A 314 1.98 4.56 -23.58
C ALA A 314 2.52 5.70 -22.70
N LEU A 315 2.72 5.47 -21.39
CA LEU A 315 3.33 6.46 -20.50
C LEU A 315 4.76 6.81 -20.92
N LEU A 316 5.58 5.82 -21.27
CA LEU A 316 6.95 6.08 -21.74
C LEU A 316 6.97 6.75 -23.12
N GLU A 317 6.02 6.44 -24.00
CA GLU A 317 5.86 7.14 -25.29
C GLU A 317 5.47 8.60 -25.10
N GLU A 318 4.62 8.90 -24.11
CA GLU A 318 4.23 10.25 -23.74
C GLU A 318 5.42 11.05 -23.16
N ILE A 319 6.15 10.44 -22.22
CA ILE A 319 7.30 11.06 -21.53
C ILE A 319 8.51 11.21 -22.46
N ALA A 320 8.75 10.22 -23.33
CA ALA A 320 9.86 10.17 -24.28
C ALA A 320 9.33 9.76 -25.68
N PRO A 321 8.84 10.72 -26.48
CA PRO A 321 8.24 10.43 -27.78
C PRO A 321 9.22 9.82 -28.78
N HIS A 322 10.48 10.27 -28.74
CA HIS A 322 11.53 9.81 -29.65
C HIS A 322 12.05 8.41 -29.25
N PRO A 323 12.06 7.42 -30.18
CA PRO A 323 12.46 6.04 -29.86
C PRO A 323 13.88 5.91 -29.27
N GLU A 324 14.84 6.70 -29.76
CA GLU A 324 16.22 6.67 -29.27
C GLU A 324 16.31 7.18 -27.83
N SER A 325 15.73 8.34 -27.54
CA SER A 325 15.68 8.90 -26.18
C SER A 325 14.90 7.98 -25.23
N ARG A 326 13.81 7.34 -25.69
CA ARG A 326 13.05 6.38 -24.90
C ARG A 326 13.85 5.14 -24.55
N ARG A 327 14.63 4.60 -25.50
CA ARG A 327 15.54 3.47 -25.28
C ARG A 327 16.61 3.82 -24.23
N LEU A 328 17.22 5.01 -24.33
CA LEU A 328 18.21 5.48 -23.36
C LEU A 328 17.60 5.73 -21.98
N LEU A 329 16.40 6.32 -21.94
CA LEU A 329 15.64 6.54 -20.70
C LEU A 329 15.34 5.21 -20.00
N LEU A 330 14.90 4.20 -20.76
CA LEU A 330 14.59 2.89 -20.21
C LEU A 330 15.82 2.24 -19.55
N ARG A 331 16.96 2.30 -20.25
CA ARG A 331 18.25 1.84 -19.71
C ARG A 331 18.61 2.60 -18.43
N LEU A 332 18.50 3.92 -18.46
CA LEU A 332 18.84 4.79 -17.33
C LEU A 332 17.97 4.50 -16.09
N LEU A 333 16.65 4.39 -16.28
CA LEU A 333 15.70 4.08 -15.20
C LEU A 333 15.98 2.71 -14.57
N PHE A 334 16.26 1.69 -15.40
CA PHE A 334 16.56 0.36 -14.91
C PHE A 334 17.89 0.32 -14.12
N GLU A 335 18.97 0.88 -14.68
CA GLU A 335 20.29 0.91 -14.04
C GLU A 335 20.32 1.75 -12.75
N SER A 336 19.48 2.79 -12.66
CA SER A 336 19.41 3.68 -11.50
C SER A 336 18.46 3.20 -10.40
N ARG A 337 17.66 2.14 -10.57
CA ARG A 337 16.63 1.76 -9.59
C ARG A 337 17.22 1.20 -8.29
N ASP A 338 18.18 0.29 -8.41
CA ASP A 338 18.71 -0.51 -7.30
C ASP A 338 20.23 -0.30 -7.05
N GLY A 339 20.85 0.71 -7.68
CA GLY A 339 22.30 0.99 -7.60
C GLY A 339 22.67 2.38 -7.06
N GLU A 340 23.97 2.67 -6.99
CA GLU A 340 24.54 3.97 -6.56
C GLU A 340 24.00 5.16 -7.36
N GLY A 341 23.52 4.91 -8.59
CA GLY A 341 22.91 5.91 -9.48
C GLY A 341 21.47 6.31 -9.12
N ARG A 342 20.91 5.80 -8.01
CA ARG A 342 19.54 6.11 -7.55
C ARG A 342 19.32 7.61 -7.37
N ARG A 343 20.31 8.34 -6.89
CA ARG A 343 20.29 9.80 -6.80
C ARG A 343 21.41 10.37 -7.68
N SER A 344 21.04 11.14 -8.69
CA SER A 344 21.95 11.67 -9.71
C SER A 344 21.64 13.13 -10.01
N SER A 345 22.61 13.89 -10.52
CA SER A 345 22.36 15.29 -10.91
C SER A 345 21.67 15.41 -12.28
N PHE A 346 20.99 16.53 -12.51
CA PHE A 346 20.43 16.90 -13.82
C PHE A 346 21.48 16.80 -14.93
N GLY A 347 22.71 17.29 -14.67
CA GLY A 347 23.81 17.23 -15.63
C GLY A 347 24.26 15.79 -15.96
N ALA A 348 24.19 14.87 -14.99
CA ALA A 348 24.51 13.47 -15.22
C ALA A 348 23.46 12.79 -16.12
N TRP A 349 22.18 13.06 -15.89
CA TRP A 349 21.08 12.58 -16.74
C TRP A 349 21.19 13.13 -18.16
N ARG A 350 21.44 14.45 -18.31
CA ARG A 350 21.66 15.09 -19.61
C ARG A 350 22.77 14.40 -20.41
N LYS A 351 23.89 14.11 -19.77
CA LYS A 351 25.03 13.46 -20.43
C LYS A 351 24.71 12.02 -20.87
N ARG A 352 23.89 11.29 -20.11
CA ARG A 352 23.52 9.89 -20.41
C ARG A 352 22.41 9.75 -21.44
N LEU A 353 21.50 10.72 -21.50
CA LEU A 353 20.36 10.73 -22.43
C LEU A 353 20.68 11.43 -23.76
N GLU A 354 21.73 12.25 -23.81
CA GLU A 354 22.17 12.97 -25.02
C GLU A 354 21.07 13.86 -25.63
N ILE A 355 20.28 14.51 -24.76
CA ILE A 355 19.17 15.40 -25.16
C ILE A 355 19.39 16.85 -24.69
N GLU A 356 18.70 17.78 -25.35
CA GLU A 356 18.71 19.20 -25.00
C GLU A 356 18.10 19.45 -23.60
N PRO A 357 18.55 20.50 -22.88
CA PRO A 357 18.07 20.78 -21.52
C PRO A 357 16.55 20.90 -21.42
N GLY A 358 15.89 21.60 -22.37
CA GLY A 358 14.44 21.77 -22.35
C GLY A 358 13.68 20.46 -22.58
N ASP A 359 14.25 19.52 -23.35
CA ASP A 359 13.65 18.20 -23.56
C ASP A 359 13.82 17.32 -22.31
N LEU A 360 14.97 17.42 -21.64
CA LEU A 360 15.21 16.76 -20.37
C LEU A 360 14.28 17.28 -19.27
N GLU A 361 14.07 18.60 -19.19
CA GLU A 361 13.14 19.20 -18.22
C GLU A 361 11.70 18.67 -18.43
N ARG A 362 11.22 18.60 -19.68
CA ARG A 362 9.89 18.02 -19.98
C ARG A 362 9.82 16.54 -19.61
N MET A 363 10.85 15.77 -19.95
CA MET A 363 10.94 14.35 -19.61
C MET A 363 10.95 14.10 -18.10
N LEU A 364 11.78 14.83 -17.35
CA LEU A 364 11.86 14.75 -15.90
C LEU A 364 10.57 15.22 -15.23
N HIS A 365 9.91 16.25 -15.76
CA HIS A 365 8.61 16.68 -15.28
C HIS A 365 7.57 15.56 -15.44
N GLY A 366 7.50 14.92 -16.61
CA GLY A 366 6.60 13.78 -16.85
C GLY A 366 6.86 12.61 -15.90
N LEU A 367 8.12 12.18 -15.75
CA LEU A 367 8.51 11.15 -14.78
C LEU A 367 8.18 11.56 -13.33
N HIS A 368 8.34 12.84 -13.01
CA HIS A 368 8.06 13.38 -11.69
C HIS A 368 6.57 13.36 -11.38
N VAL A 369 5.72 13.79 -12.31
CA VAL A 369 4.26 13.79 -12.18
C VAL A 369 3.72 12.38 -11.99
N HIS A 370 4.27 11.40 -12.72
CA HIS A 370 3.93 9.98 -12.58
C HIS A 370 4.63 9.27 -11.41
N GLU A 371 5.42 9.99 -10.62
CA GLU A 371 6.09 9.48 -9.41
C GLU A 371 7.05 8.31 -9.68
N PHE A 372 7.61 8.26 -10.88
CA PHE A 372 8.74 7.39 -11.20
C PHE A 372 10.07 8.00 -10.73
N VAL A 373 10.12 9.34 -10.62
CA VAL A 373 11.28 10.06 -10.05
C VAL A 373 10.84 11.19 -9.10
N ASN A 374 11.70 11.57 -8.17
CA ASN A 374 11.67 12.87 -7.52
C ASN A 374 12.68 13.79 -8.21
N TRP A 375 12.27 15.00 -8.59
CA TRP A 375 13.14 15.98 -9.21
C TRP A 375 12.90 17.35 -8.57
N ASP A 376 13.96 17.95 -8.05
CA ASP A 376 13.93 19.26 -7.37
C ASP A 376 14.53 20.40 -8.23
N GLY A 377 14.82 20.11 -9.51
CA GLY A 377 15.53 21.00 -10.42
C GLY A 377 17.01 20.62 -10.59
N ALA A 378 17.71 20.27 -9.50
CA ALA A 378 19.14 19.96 -9.52
C ALA A 378 19.42 18.46 -9.47
N MET A 379 18.65 17.72 -8.68
CA MET A 379 18.82 16.32 -8.38
C MET A 379 17.62 15.50 -8.83
N VAL A 380 17.89 14.34 -9.40
CA VAL A 380 16.93 13.33 -9.82
C VAL A 380 17.13 12.09 -8.93
N GLU A 381 16.09 11.70 -8.23
CA GLU A 381 16.03 10.46 -7.47
C GLU A 381 15.04 9.49 -8.15
N VAL A 382 15.50 8.30 -8.53
CA VAL A 382 14.64 7.26 -9.09
C VAL A 382 13.88 6.56 -7.96
N LEU A 383 12.57 6.49 -8.11
CA LEU A 383 11.68 5.82 -7.17
C LEU A 383 11.47 4.36 -7.58
N ALA A 384 11.23 3.49 -6.60
CA ALA A 384 11.00 2.07 -6.86
C ALA A 384 9.71 1.83 -7.67
N GLY A 385 8.71 2.70 -7.52
CA GLY A 385 7.38 2.59 -8.10
C GLY A 385 6.60 1.37 -7.59
N PRO A 386 5.41 1.08 -8.15
CA PRO A 386 4.70 -0.16 -7.88
C PRO A 386 5.52 -1.38 -8.37
N PRO A 387 5.39 -2.57 -7.77
CA PRO A 387 6.17 -3.75 -8.17
C PRO A 387 6.09 -4.06 -9.68
N CYS A 388 4.91 -3.90 -10.28
CA CYS A 388 4.69 -4.11 -11.70
C CYS A 388 5.46 -3.15 -12.62
N TRP A 389 5.77 -1.93 -12.18
CA TRP A 389 6.63 -1.01 -12.91
C TRP A 389 8.06 -1.54 -13.00
N GLY A 390 8.56 -2.10 -11.90
CA GLY A 390 9.88 -2.73 -11.84
C GLY A 390 10.03 -3.90 -12.79
N ASP A 391 9.06 -4.81 -12.75
CA ASP A 391 9.03 -5.98 -13.63
C ASP A 391 8.91 -5.56 -15.10
N TYR A 392 8.12 -4.52 -15.40
CA TYR A 392 8.02 -3.95 -16.73
C TYR A 392 9.37 -3.42 -17.22
N LEU A 393 10.05 -2.59 -16.42
CA LEU A 393 11.38 -2.06 -16.77
C LEU A 393 12.39 -3.19 -17.01
N GLN A 394 12.42 -4.20 -16.14
CA GLN A 394 13.30 -5.35 -16.28
C GLN A 394 13.02 -6.10 -17.59
N ALA A 395 11.74 -6.38 -17.88
CA ALA A 395 11.32 -7.06 -19.10
C ALA A 395 11.78 -6.31 -20.35
N ARG A 396 11.48 -5.00 -20.42
CA ARG A 396 11.82 -4.17 -21.57
C ARG A 396 13.32 -3.97 -21.71
N PHE A 397 14.07 -3.85 -20.61
CA PHE A 397 15.53 -3.73 -20.65
C PHE A 397 16.15 -4.95 -21.30
N ARG A 398 15.74 -6.15 -20.88
CA ARG A 398 16.24 -7.41 -21.44
C ARG A 398 15.88 -7.59 -22.91
N LEU A 399 14.65 -7.24 -23.29
CA LEU A 399 14.17 -7.36 -24.67
C LEU A 399 14.80 -6.33 -25.61
N GLU A 400 14.85 -5.05 -25.21
CA GLU A 400 15.25 -3.96 -26.10
C GLU A 400 16.73 -3.66 -26.04
N ILE A 401 17.33 -3.69 -24.84
CA ILE A 401 18.71 -3.27 -24.61
C ILE A 401 19.64 -4.47 -24.76
N ASN A 402 19.39 -5.56 -24.04
CA ASN A 402 20.20 -6.78 -24.12
C ASN A 402 19.86 -7.65 -25.34
N ASN A 403 18.72 -7.41 -25.99
CA ASN A 403 18.24 -8.17 -27.14
C ASN A 403 18.09 -9.68 -26.85
N GLU A 404 17.63 -10.01 -25.64
CA GLU A 404 17.43 -11.39 -25.20
C GLU A 404 16.18 -12.02 -25.83
N PRO A 405 16.16 -13.36 -26.04
CA PRO A 405 14.99 -14.03 -26.61
C PRO A 405 13.74 -13.85 -25.75
N ARG A 406 12.61 -13.45 -26.37
CA ARG A 406 11.35 -13.21 -25.65
C ARG A 406 10.91 -14.39 -24.77
N ALA A 407 11.05 -15.63 -25.27
CA ALA A 407 10.69 -16.82 -24.53
C ALA A 407 11.50 -16.97 -23.23
N LEU A 408 12.79 -16.63 -23.25
CA LEU A 408 13.65 -16.65 -22.07
C LEU A 408 13.20 -15.60 -21.05
N VAL A 409 12.93 -14.38 -21.51
CA VAL A 409 12.48 -13.28 -20.65
C VAL A 409 11.15 -13.62 -19.97
N VAL A 410 10.17 -14.16 -20.72
CA VAL A 410 8.88 -14.61 -20.15
C VAL A 410 9.09 -15.69 -19.10
N ALA A 411 9.88 -16.73 -19.42
CA ALA A 411 10.10 -17.86 -18.52
C ALA A 411 10.75 -17.42 -17.20
N GLU A 412 11.75 -16.55 -17.26
CA GLU A 412 12.44 -16.07 -16.07
C GLU A 412 11.62 -15.06 -15.26
N LEU A 413 10.86 -14.16 -15.91
CA LEU A 413 9.94 -13.27 -15.20
C LEU A 413 8.89 -14.08 -14.43
N LEU A 414 8.29 -15.08 -15.06
CA LEU A 414 7.33 -15.97 -14.41
C LEU A 414 7.98 -16.76 -13.26
N ALA A 415 9.15 -17.36 -13.49
CA ALA A 415 9.85 -18.09 -12.44
C ALA A 415 10.20 -17.19 -11.24
N ASN A 416 10.61 -15.94 -11.48
CA ASN A 416 10.92 -14.99 -10.43
C ASN A 416 9.66 -14.51 -9.71
N ALA A 417 8.56 -14.27 -10.43
CA ALA A 417 7.28 -13.90 -9.84
C ALA A 417 6.75 -15.01 -8.92
N LEU A 418 6.78 -16.27 -9.38
CA LEU A 418 6.39 -17.44 -8.59
C LEU A 418 7.26 -17.67 -7.35
N LYS A 419 8.56 -17.35 -7.41
CA LYS A 419 9.44 -17.39 -6.23
C LYS A 419 9.12 -16.27 -5.23
N ARG A 420 8.78 -15.08 -5.72
CA ARG A 420 8.48 -13.90 -4.90
C ARG A 420 7.11 -13.98 -4.23
N ALA A 421 6.08 -14.52 -4.91
CA ALA A 421 4.72 -14.58 -4.40
C ALA A 421 4.59 -15.16 -2.97
N PRO A 422 5.09 -16.39 -2.67
CA PRO A 422 4.99 -16.94 -1.32
C PRO A 422 5.84 -16.19 -0.29
N GLN A 423 6.98 -15.61 -0.71
CA GLN A 423 7.84 -14.82 0.17
C GLN A 423 7.19 -13.48 0.55
N ALA A 424 6.56 -12.81 -0.43
CA ALA A 424 5.75 -11.62 -0.23
C ALA A 424 4.54 -11.92 0.68
N MET A 425 3.87 -13.06 0.42
CA MET A 425 3.01 -13.85 1.31
C MET A 425 3.41 -13.78 2.78
N ALA A 426 4.45 -14.55 3.07
CA ALA A 426 4.97 -14.72 4.41
C ALA A 426 5.39 -13.40 5.06
N ARG A 427 5.90 -12.43 4.27
CA ARG A 427 6.24 -11.10 4.79
C ARG A 427 5.00 -10.29 5.13
N HIS A 428 4.00 -10.26 4.24
CA HIS A 428 2.76 -9.53 4.43
C HIS A 428 1.98 -10.06 5.65
N TYR A 429 1.83 -11.38 5.79
CA TYR A 429 1.14 -11.94 6.95
C TYR A 429 1.90 -11.69 8.26
N ARG A 430 3.24 -11.72 8.24
CA ARG A 430 4.06 -11.30 9.39
C ARG A 430 3.92 -9.81 9.71
N GLN A 431 3.74 -8.96 8.71
CA GLN A 431 3.53 -7.51 8.91
C GLN A 431 2.12 -7.20 9.39
N SER A 432 1.10 -7.87 8.85
CA SER A 432 -0.31 -7.65 9.22
C SER A 432 -0.62 -8.04 10.67
N THR A 433 0.19 -8.93 11.24
CA THR A 433 0.13 -9.35 12.65
C THR A 433 0.97 -8.48 13.57
N ARG A 434 1.76 -7.53 13.03
CA ARG A 434 2.63 -6.61 13.78
C ARG A 434 1.94 -5.30 14.15
N LEU A 435 2.16 -4.87 15.39
CA LEU A 435 1.91 -3.49 15.79
C LEU A 435 2.82 -2.57 14.98
N LYS A 436 2.25 -1.50 14.43
CA LYS A 436 3.00 -0.55 13.61
C LYS A 436 3.69 0.47 14.51
N LEU A 437 5.00 0.32 14.71
CA LEU A 437 5.81 1.25 15.51
C LEU A 437 5.64 2.72 15.11
N ARG A 438 5.50 2.97 13.80
CA ARG A 438 5.24 4.32 13.28
C ARG A 438 3.96 4.91 13.85
N GLU A 439 2.85 4.19 13.77
CA GLU A 439 1.54 4.67 14.24
C GLU A 439 1.55 4.86 15.76
N LEU A 440 2.25 4.00 16.50
CA LEU A 440 2.44 4.16 17.94
C LEU A 440 3.19 5.46 18.27
N LEU A 441 4.35 5.68 17.66
CA LEU A 441 5.18 6.86 17.94
C LEU A 441 4.53 8.15 17.46
N GLU A 442 3.78 8.14 16.36
CA GLU A 442 3.02 9.31 15.88
C GLU A 442 1.95 9.78 16.89
N ASN A 443 1.55 8.91 17.85
CA ASN A 443 0.62 9.23 18.92
C ASN A 443 1.29 9.65 20.23
N PHE A 444 2.62 9.73 20.30
CA PHE A 444 3.32 10.25 21.47
C PHE A 444 3.16 11.78 21.51
N ASP A 445 2.50 12.28 22.56
CA ASP A 445 2.08 13.67 22.75
C ASP A 445 2.12 14.05 24.24
N CYS A 446 3.30 13.93 24.86
CA CYS A 446 3.52 14.31 26.28
C CYS A 446 2.69 13.51 27.31
N GLN A 447 2.16 12.33 26.94
CA GLN A 447 1.38 11.52 27.88
C GLN A 447 2.28 10.85 28.91
N SER A 448 1.77 10.67 30.13
CA SER A 448 2.42 9.88 31.17
C SER A 448 1.95 8.44 31.10
N VAL A 449 2.88 7.49 31.01
CA VAL A 449 2.59 6.05 30.95
C VAL A 449 3.41 5.29 31.99
N PRO A 450 2.98 4.10 32.44
CA PRO A 450 3.76 3.30 33.39
C PRO A 450 5.19 3.02 32.88
N GLU A 451 6.19 3.44 33.64
CA GLU A 451 7.61 3.33 33.25
C GLU A 451 8.03 1.88 33.04
N ILE A 452 7.43 0.95 33.77
CA ILE A 452 7.65 -0.50 33.68
C ILE A 452 7.41 -1.06 32.26
N LEU A 453 6.67 -0.36 31.39
CA LEU A 453 6.47 -0.76 29.99
C LEU A 453 7.75 -0.62 29.13
N PHE A 454 8.76 0.13 29.60
CA PHE A 454 10.04 0.36 28.92
C PHE A 454 11.21 -0.45 29.50
N HIS A 455 10.97 -1.16 30.62
CA HIS A 455 11.98 -1.93 31.33
C HIS A 455 11.56 -3.40 31.48
N TYR A 456 12.02 -4.26 30.56
CA TYR A 456 11.65 -5.67 30.48
C TYR A 456 11.92 -6.46 31.77
N GLU A 457 13.05 -6.23 32.46
CA GLU A 457 13.40 -6.94 33.70
C GLU A 457 12.34 -6.73 34.79
N GLU A 458 11.92 -5.48 35.02
CA GLU A 458 10.92 -5.14 36.02
C GLU A 458 9.54 -5.70 35.66
N PHE A 459 9.16 -5.57 34.39
CA PHE A 459 7.90 -6.09 33.88
C PHE A 459 7.83 -7.62 33.99
N SER A 460 8.87 -8.32 33.54
CA SER A 460 8.96 -9.78 33.60
C SER A 460 8.97 -10.26 35.05
N ALA A 461 9.70 -9.59 35.96
CA ALA A 461 9.70 -9.94 37.38
C ALA A 461 8.31 -9.82 38.03
N LYS A 462 7.51 -8.84 37.61
CA LYS A 462 6.19 -8.55 38.22
C LYS A 462 5.04 -9.31 37.58
N TYR A 463 5.07 -9.52 36.26
CA TYR A 463 3.90 -9.95 35.47
C TYR A 463 4.11 -11.23 34.65
N LYS A 464 5.28 -11.89 34.73
CA LYS A 464 5.53 -13.13 33.97
C LYS A 464 4.54 -14.23 34.36
N GLY A 465 3.75 -14.67 33.36
CA GLY A 465 2.71 -15.68 33.54
C GLY A 465 1.40 -15.17 34.15
N ALA A 466 1.23 -13.86 34.32
CA ALA A 466 -0.03 -13.26 34.76
C ALA A 466 -1.02 -13.13 33.59
N GLU A 467 -2.32 -13.18 33.89
CA GLU A 467 -3.39 -12.96 32.92
C GLU A 467 -3.49 -11.47 32.52
N ILE A 468 -3.91 -11.18 31.29
CA ILE A 468 -3.95 -9.81 30.74
C ILE A 468 -4.72 -8.84 31.64
N GLU A 469 -5.84 -9.27 32.23
CA GLU A 469 -6.67 -8.47 33.14
C GLU A 469 -5.92 -8.08 34.42
N GLN A 470 -5.08 -8.98 34.95
CA GLN A 470 -4.27 -8.71 36.14
C GLN A 470 -3.14 -7.73 35.83
N ILE A 471 -2.55 -7.83 34.63
CA ILE A 471 -1.53 -6.90 34.17
C ILE A 471 -2.13 -5.50 34.00
N ALA A 472 -3.31 -5.39 33.38
CA ALA A 472 -4.01 -4.11 33.20
C ALA A 472 -4.30 -3.42 34.54
N MET A 473 -4.89 -4.14 35.51
CA MET A 473 -5.12 -3.61 36.86
C MET A 473 -3.82 -3.21 37.56
N GLY A 474 -2.75 -4.00 37.37
CA GLY A 474 -1.42 -3.70 37.92
C GLY A 474 -0.84 -2.42 37.35
N LEU A 475 -0.94 -2.22 36.03
CA LEU A 475 -0.47 -1.02 35.34
C LEU A 475 -1.23 0.25 35.74
N GLU A 476 -2.54 0.18 35.97
CA GLU A 476 -3.34 1.30 36.51
C GLU A 476 -2.89 1.73 37.92
N SER A 477 -2.30 0.80 38.67
CA SER A 477 -1.81 1.05 40.03
C SER A 477 -0.34 1.50 40.10
N GLU A 478 0.37 1.58 38.96
CA GLU A 478 1.77 2.01 38.94
C GLU A 478 1.92 3.49 39.27
N THR A 479 2.87 3.78 40.17
CA THR A 479 3.17 5.16 40.58
C THR A 479 4.36 5.76 39.83
N ASN A 480 5.23 4.92 39.27
CA ASN A 480 6.35 5.36 38.46
C ASN A 480 5.88 5.52 37.02
N LEU A 481 5.84 6.76 36.56
CA LEU A 481 5.38 7.12 35.24
C LEU A 481 6.54 7.74 34.45
N LEU A 482 6.66 7.31 33.18
CA LEU A 482 7.49 7.95 32.18
C LEU A 482 6.63 8.94 31.40
N GLN A 483 7.06 10.19 31.31
CA GLN A 483 6.48 11.13 30.37
C GLN A 483 7.07 10.85 28.98
N LEU A 484 6.22 10.47 28.03
CA LEU A 484 6.61 10.32 26.63
C LEU A 484 6.87 11.70 26.02
N PRO A 485 7.78 11.84 25.05
CA PRO A 485 7.97 13.11 24.35
C PRO A 485 6.78 13.39 23.42
N GLN A 486 6.66 14.62 22.93
CA GLN A 486 5.80 14.95 21.80
C GLN A 486 6.53 14.69 20.49
N VAL A 487 6.08 13.69 19.73
CA VAL A 487 6.66 13.33 18.43
C VAL A 487 6.09 14.23 17.33
N VAL A 488 6.97 14.90 16.59
CA VAL A 488 6.58 15.80 15.48
C VAL A 488 6.75 15.16 14.11
N HIS A 489 7.65 14.19 14.00
CA HIS A 489 7.91 13.50 12.74
C HIS A 489 8.47 12.10 12.96
N VAL A 490 7.92 11.12 12.25
CA VAL A 490 8.44 9.75 12.21
C VAL A 490 8.85 9.39 10.78
N ALA A 491 10.08 8.89 10.65
CA ALA A 491 10.63 8.37 9.41
C ALA A 491 11.20 6.96 9.64
N THR A 492 11.35 6.19 8.55
CA THR A 492 11.97 4.86 8.64
C THR A 492 13.47 5.02 8.87
N GLY A 493 14.08 4.11 9.63
CA GLY A 493 15.52 4.15 9.92
C GLY A 493 16.36 4.13 8.64
N GLN A 494 15.87 3.46 7.59
CA GLN A 494 16.54 3.39 6.29
C GLN A 494 16.68 4.75 5.59
N SER A 495 15.82 5.72 5.90
CA SER A 495 15.95 7.10 5.39
C SER A 495 17.20 7.80 5.94
N PHE A 496 17.69 7.39 7.10
CA PHE A 496 18.89 7.94 7.76
C PHE A 496 20.13 7.07 7.61
N ALA A 497 19.95 5.76 7.38
CA ALA A 497 21.04 4.83 7.14
C ALA A 497 20.63 3.70 6.17
N PRO A 498 21.00 3.79 4.88
CA PRO A 498 20.65 2.79 3.87
C PRO A 498 21.11 1.36 4.21
N GLN A 499 22.18 1.22 5.00
CA GLN A 499 22.75 -0.05 5.47
C GLN A 499 21.75 -0.88 6.30
N LEU A 500 20.75 -0.23 6.92
CA LEU A 500 19.70 -0.92 7.67
C LEU A 500 18.84 -1.84 6.79
N ARG A 501 18.85 -1.66 5.45
CA ARG A 501 18.15 -2.55 4.51
C ARG A 501 18.63 -4.00 4.57
N GLU A 502 19.90 -4.21 4.89
CA GLU A 502 20.50 -5.54 4.95
C GLU A 502 20.22 -6.23 6.30
N VAL A 503 19.85 -5.45 7.32
CA VAL A 503 19.72 -5.90 8.71
C VAL A 503 18.25 -6.04 9.13
N CYS A 504 17.35 -5.18 8.64
CA CYS A 504 15.93 -5.24 8.99
C CYS A 504 14.99 -4.65 7.94
N ASP A 505 13.74 -5.13 7.97
CA ASP A 505 12.63 -4.58 7.19
C ASP A 505 12.36 -3.09 7.50
N GLU A 506 11.78 -2.34 6.54
CA GLU A 506 11.55 -0.88 6.64
C GLU A 506 10.74 -0.44 7.86
N GLU A 507 9.81 -1.27 8.34
CA GLU A 507 8.92 -0.96 9.47
C GLU A 507 9.49 -1.39 10.82
N ARG A 508 10.60 -2.15 10.83
CA ARG A 508 11.23 -2.64 12.07
C ARG A 508 12.16 -1.64 12.72
N CYS A 509 12.51 -0.56 12.04
CA CYS A 509 13.36 0.48 12.60
C CYS A 509 12.80 1.84 12.20
N VAL A 510 12.53 2.67 13.19
CA VAL A 510 11.96 4.01 13.00
C VAL A 510 12.78 5.01 13.80
N VAL A 511 12.86 6.22 13.26
CA VAL A 511 13.51 7.37 13.88
C VAL A 511 12.43 8.42 14.04
N ALA A 512 12.15 8.78 15.29
CA ALA A 512 11.16 9.79 15.65
C ALA A 512 11.86 11.04 16.18
N HIS A 513 11.62 12.17 15.53
CA HIS A 513 12.02 13.49 16.03
C HIS A 513 10.93 14.00 16.97
N ALA A 514 11.32 14.41 18.17
CA ALA A 514 10.40 14.72 19.24
C ALA A 514 10.94 15.83 20.16
N PHE A 515 10.08 16.30 21.06
CA PHE A 515 10.43 17.23 22.14
C PHE A 515 9.95 16.66 23.48
N ASP A 516 10.80 16.65 24.51
CA ASP A 516 10.42 16.10 25.84
C ASP A 516 9.26 16.86 26.49
N GLU A 517 9.13 18.16 26.18
CA GLU A 517 8.05 19.02 26.60
C GLU A 517 7.38 19.70 25.39
N ALA A 518 6.20 20.28 25.59
CA ALA A 518 5.54 21.14 24.59
C ALA A 518 6.27 22.50 24.36
N THR A 519 7.56 22.58 24.71
CA THR A 519 8.43 23.74 24.57
C THR A 519 9.48 23.47 23.48
N TYR A 520 9.27 24.04 22.30
CA TYR A 520 10.12 23.79 21.12
C TYR A 520 11.45 24.56 21.18
N SER A 521 12.47 23.95 21.78
CA SER A 521 13.83 24.49 21.85
C SER A 521 14.87 23.41 21.59
N ASP A 522 16.07 23.81 21.13
CA ASP A 522 17.20 22.89 20.88
C ASP A 522 17.58 22.06 22.12
N GLU A 523 17.30 22.55 23.33
CA GLU A 523 17.62 21.88 24.58
C GLU A 523 16.64 20.75 24.91
N GLN A 524 15.42 20.85 24.37
CA GLN A 524 14.30 19.91 24.57
C GLN A 524 14.14 18.94 23.38
N GLU A 525 14.89 19.15 22.29
CA GLU A 525 14.85 18.31 21.10
C GLU A 525 15.52 16.95 21.38
N ILE A 526 14.75 15.87 21.20
CA ILE A 526 15.21 14.49 21.39
C ILE A 526 14.86 13.64 20.17
N VAL A 527 15.74 12.71 19.81
CA VAL A 527 15.50 11.75 18.73
C VAL A 527 15.40 10.33 19.30
N TRP A 528 14.24 9.70 19.11
CA TRP A 528 14.02 8.32 19.51
C TRP A 528 14.37 7.38 18.34
N LEU A 529 15.33 6.48 18.56
CA LEU A 529 15.70 5.42 17.64
C LEU A 529 15.12 4.11 18.15
N VAL A 530 14.06 3.63 17.50
CA VAL A 530 13.29 2.48 17.95
C VAL A 530 13.46 1.33 16.96
N ALA A 531 13.74 0.12 17.46
CA ALA A 531 13.87 -1.06 16.60
C ALA A 531 13.27 -2.34 17.19
N GLU A 532 12.58 -3.11 16.35
CA GLU A 532 12.18 -4.49 16.63
C GLU A 532 13.34 -5.46 16.36
N VAL A 533 13.80 -6.13 17.41
CA VAL A 533 14.80 -7.19 17.38
C VAL A 533 14.08 -8.54 17.21
N ASP A 534 14.32 -9.18 16.07
CA ASP A 534 13.75 -10.50 15.77
C ASP A 534 14.58 -11.57 16.50
N SER A 535 14.00 -12.20 17.51
CA SER A 535 14.61 -13.30 18.26
C SER A 535 13.55 -14.35 18.57
N LYS A 536 13.92 -15.63 18.54
CA LYS A 536 12.98 -16.75 18.80
C LYS A 536 12.74 -17.00 20.29
N LEU A 537 13.65 -16.52 21.12
CA LEU A 537 13.64 -16.55 22.57
C LEU A 537 13.99 -15.14 23.07
N GLU A 538 14.24 -14.99 24.36
CA GLU A 538 14.81 -13.77 24.91
C GLU A 538 16.09 -13.38 24.14
N ALA A 539 16.16 -12.13 23.69
CA ALA A 539 17.28 -11.62 22.90
C ALA A 539 18.56 -11.63 23.75
N ALA A 540 19.61 -12.23 23.19
CA ALA A 540 20.90 -12.37 23.84
C ALA A 540 21.69 -11.05 23.86
N LYS A 541 22.71 -10.99 24.73
CA LYS A 541 23.55 -9.81 24.93
C LYS A 541 24.26 -9.36 23.65
N GLU A 542 24.82 -10.29 22.88
CA GLU A 542 25.58 -10.01 21.67
C GLU A 542 24.71 -9.29 20.63
N LEU A 543 23.56 -9.87 20.29
CA LEU A 543 22.60 -9.29 19.35
C LEU A 543 22.09 -7.92 19.81
N THR A 544 21.79 -7.78 21.10
CA THR A 544 21.34 -6.52 21.70
C THR A 544 22.41 -5.43 21.59
N ALA A 545 23.68 -5.79 21.82
CA ALA A 545 24.80 -4.87 21.71
C ALA A 545 25.09 -4.44 20.26
N GLU A 546 24.94 -5.36 19.29
CA GLU A 546 25.06 -5.05 17.86
C GLU A 546 24.00 -4.02 17.42
N TRP A 547 22.74 -4.22 17.81
CA TRP A 547 21.66 -3.28 17.54
C TRP A 547 21.89 -1.90 18.15
N CYS A 548 22.31 -1.83 19.42
CA CYS A 548 22.65 -0.56 20.05
C CYS A 548 23.78 0.15 19.31
N THR A 549 24.86 -0.57 18.99
CA THR A 549 26.03 0.00 18.28
C THR A 549 25.63 0.53 16.90
N LEU A 550 24.76 -0.21 16.21
CA LEU A 550 24.23 0.20 14.90
C LEU A 550 23.46 1.51 15.01
N LEU A 551 22.50 1.61 15.93
CA LEU A 551 21.67 2.81 16.13
C LEU A 551 22.48 4.01 16.64
N GLU A 552 23.46 3.80 17.53
CA GLU A 552 24.41 4.83 17.95
C GLU A 552 25.21 5.36 16.74
N SER A 553 25.62 4.48 15.82
CA SER A 553 26.28 4.90 14.57
C SER A 553 25.37 5.72 13.67
N VAL A 554 24.08 5.36 13.58
CA VAL A 554 23.07 6.13 12.83
C VAL A 554 22.94 7.54 13.43
N ALA A 555 22.80 7.64 14.75
CA ALA A 555 22.71 8.91 15.45
C ALA A 555 23.94 9.80 15.22
N ALA A 556 25.14 9.24 15.40
CA ALA A 556 26.39 9.98 15.23
C ALA A 556 26.59 10.51 13.80
N LYS A 557 26.30 9.69 12.78
CA LYS A 557 26.43 10.09 11.36
C LYS A 557 25.46 11.20 10.96
N ASN A 558 24.27 11.23 11.56
CA ASN A 558 23.23 12.22 11.28
C ASN A 558 23.30 13.45 12.21
N GLY A 559 24.23 13.47 13.17
CA GLY A 559 24.46 14.62 14.04
C GLY A 559 23.37 14.86 15.08
N PHE A 560 22.65 13.82 15.50
CA PHE A 560 21.64 13.94 16.55
C PHE A 560 22.30 14.24 17.90
N LYS A 561 21.84 15.30 18.57
CA LYS A 561 22.46 15.79 19.82
C LYS A 561 22.01 15.00 21.04
N GLN A 562 20.70 14.83 21.20
CA GLN A 562 20.09 14.02 22.26
C GLN A 562 19.33 12.87 21.63
N THR A 563 19.58 11.64 22.10
CA THR A 563 18.98 10.44 21.53
C THR A 563 18.55 9.47 22.60
N GLN A 564 17.40 8.84 22.38
CA GLN A 564 16.92 7.72 23.18
C GLN A 564 16.84 6.48 22.30
N ILE A 565 17.47 5.38 22.72
CA ILE A 565 17.35 4.09 22.05
C ILE A 565 16.29 3.27 22.75
N TRP A 566 15.44 2.61 21.98
CA TRP A 566 14.45 1.66 22.49
C TRP A 566 14.42 0.41 21.62
N LEU A 567 14.78 -0.74 22.20
CA LEU A 567 14.74 -2.03 21.53
C LEU A 567 13.54 -2.85 22.01
N ILE A 568 12.89 -3.51 21.06
CA ILE A 568 11.70 -4.33 21.33
C ILE A 568 11.95 -5.74 20.82
N ALA A 569 11.87 -6.74 21.69
CA ALA A 569 12.08 -8.15 21.31
C ALA A 569 10.79 -8.95 21.47
N ASN A 570 10.57 -9.99 20.64
CA ASN A 570 9.34 -10.80 20.70
C ASN A 570 9.08 -11.37 22.10
N GLU A 571 10.07 -12.08 22.64
CA GLU A 571 10.01 -12.75 23.96
C GLU A 571 10.77 -11.96 25.04
N GLY A 572 11.16 -10.71 24.77
CA GLY A 572 11.99 -9.90 25.68
C GLY A 572 13.50 -10.17 25.60
N PHE A 573 14.22 -9.94 26.69
CA PHE A 573 15.70 -9.88 26.73
C PHE A 573 16.27 -10.73 27.86
N THR A 574 17.45 -11.33 27.68
CA THR A 574 18.13 -12.03 28.79
C THR A 574 18.66 -11.02 29.82
N ASP A 575 18.93 -11.47 31.04
CA ASP A 575 19.46 -10.60 32.11
C ASP A 575 20.75 -9.87 31.69
N GLU A 576 21.64 -10.54 30.95
CA GLU A 576 22.87 -9.93 30.45
C GLU A 576 22.61 -8.90 29.34
N ALA A 577 21.56 -9.10 28.54
CA ALA A 577 21.12 -8.15 27.52
C ALA A 577 20.46 -6.92 28.16
N VAL A 578 19.63 -7.10 29.19
CA VAL A 578 19.07 -5.99 29.97
C VAL A 578 20.19 -5.17 30.61
N ALA A 579 21.20 -5.82 31.20
CA ALA A 579 22.37 -5.13 31.74
C ALA A 579 23.10 -4.32 30.66
N ALA A 580 23.20 -4.83 29.43
CA ALA A 580 23.80 -4.12 28.31
C ALA A 580 22.99 -2.89 27.85
N LEU A 581 21.65 -2.97 27.86
CA LEU A 581 20.74 -1.85 27.58
C LEU A 581 20.86 -0.77 28.66
N ARG A 582 20.78 -1.17 29.93
CA ARG A 582 20.92 -0.26 31.09
C ARG A 582 22.26 0.47 31.06
N SER A 583 23.35 -0.21 30.72
CA SER A 583 24.67 0.44 30.63
C SER A 583 24.77 1.54 29.57
N ARG A 584 23.84 1.57 28.61
CA ARG A 584 23.73 2.56 27.53
C ARG A 584 22.59 3.56 27.71
N GLY A 585 21.82 3.45 28.80
CA GLY A 585 20.60 4.23 28.98
C GLY A 585 19.51 3.92 27.95
N ALA A 586 19.55 2.74 27.32
CA ALA A 586 18.57 2.30 26.34
C ALA A 586 17.39 1.57 27.01
N TYR A 587 16.20 1.72 26.44
CA TYR A 587 15.00 1.00 26.86
C TYR A 587 14.91 -0.37 26.19
N GLY A 588 14.28 -1.32 26.88
CA GLY A 588 14.08 -2.69 26.41
C GLY A 588 12.69 -3.20 26.76
N SER A 589 11.88 -3.54 25.77
CA SER A 589 10.51 -4.04 25.98
C SER A 589 10.26 -5.35 25.24
N SER A 590 9.33 -6.16 25.76
CA SER A 590 8.76 -7.27 25.01
C SER A 590 7.65 -6.79 24.07
N ARG A 591 7.24 -7.65 23.14
CA ARG A 591 6.06 -7.40 22.30
C ARG A 591 4.78 -7.21 23.11
N GLN A 592 4.61 -7.96 24.21
CA GLN A 592 3.47 -7.82 25.11
C GLN A 592 3.42 -6.44 25.76
N GLN A 593 4.57 -5.89 26.18
CA GLN A 593 4.66 -4.51 26.71
C GLN A 593 4.26 -3.48 25.64
N LEU A 594 4.62 -3.70 24.38
CA LEU A 594 4.23 -2.84 23.27
C LEU A 594 2.71 -2.86 23.03
N GLU A 595 2.08 -4.04 23.11
CA GLU A 595 0.62 -4.22 23.00
C GLU A 595 -0.11 -3.48 24.12
N LEU A 596 0.36 -3.62 25.36
CA LEU A 596 -0.19 -2.93 26.52
C LEU A 596 -0.02 -1.42 26.44
N LEU A 597 1.14 -0.92 25.99
CA LEU A 597 1.37 0.51 25.77
C LEU A 597 0.41 1.07 24.70
N THR A 598 0.24 0.34 23.60
CA THR A 598 -0.68 0.75 22.52
C THR A 598 -2.12 0.85 23.04
N ALA A 599 -2.56 -0.14 23.82
CA ALA A 599 -3.88 -0.14 24.45
C ALA A 599 -4.04 0.99 25.46
N HIS A 600 -2.99 1.30 26.23
CA HIS A 600 -3.01 2.38 27.23
C HIS A 600 -3.12 3.78 26.62
N LEU A 601 -2.63 3.97 25.40
CA LEU A 601 -2.74 5.22 24.66
C LEU A 601 -4.10 5.38 23.94
N ASP A 602 -5.08 4.49 24.20
CA ASP A 602 -6.39 4.42 23.52
C ASP A 602 -6.27 4.36 21.98
N ILE A 603 -5.14 3.86 21.48
CA ILE A 603 -4.93 3.63 20.05
C ILE A 603 -5.69 2.33 19.72
N PRO A 604 -6.71 2.34 18.85
CA PRO A 604 -7.46 1.13 18.54
C PRO A 604 -6.55 0.11 17.86
N ALA A 605 -6.05 -0.86 18.62
CA ALA A 605 -5.47 -2.07 18.07
C ALA A 605 -6.55 -2.75 17.23
N LYS A 606 -6.28 -2.98 15.95
CA LYS A 606 -7.18 -3.72 15.06
C LYS A 606 -7.52 -5.05 15.76
N PRO A 607 -8.80 -5.40 15.97
CA PRO A 607 -9.15 -6.57 16.76
C PRO A 607 -8.54 -7.81 16.12
N GLN A 608 -7.61 -8.42 16.84
CA GLN A 608 -7.06 -9.72 16.51
C GLN A 608 -8.20 -10.73 16.66
N ALA A 609 -8.45 -11.51 15.61
CA ALA A 609 -9.39 -12.61 15.67
C ALA A 609 -8.84 -13.65 16.67
N ALA A 610 -9.25 -13.53 17.93
CA ALA A 610 -9.06 -14.55 18.94
C ALA A 610 -10.02 -15.70 18.60
N ALA A 611 -9.52 -16.70 17.87
CA ALA A 611 -10.06 -18.04 17.94
C ALA A 611 -9.32 -18.75 19.07
N ASP A 612 -10.05 -19.33 20.03
CA ASP A 612 -9.54 -20.13 21.14
C ASP A 612 -8.48 -21.12 20.63
N SER A 613 -7.20 -20.84 20.85
CA SER A 613 -6.12 -21.78 20.56
C SER A 613 -5.56 -22.33 21.86
N ASP A 614 -5.80 -23.61 22.14
CA ASP A 614 -5.12 -24.31 23.23
C ASP A 614 -3.65 -24.55 22.80
N GLU A 615 -2.67 -24.11 23.60
CA GLU A 615 -1.25 -24.34 23.33
C GLU A 615 -0.65 -25.31 24.37
N PHE A 616 -0.01 -26.38 23.92
CA PHE A 616 0.70 -27.34 24.77
C PHE A 616 2.19 -27.29 24.47
N VAL A 617 3.01 -27.14 25.51
CA VAL A 617 4.48 -27.15 25.40
C VAL A 617 5.04 -28.35 26.14
N MET A 618 5.96 -29.07 25.50
CA MET A 618 6.59 -30.27 26.04
C MET A 618 8.09 -30.26 25.77
N ILE A 619 8.89 -30.64 26.75
CA ILE A 619 10.35 -30.73 26.62
C ILE A 619 10.76 -32.17 26.91
N LEU A 620 11.45 -32.81 25.96
CA LEU A 620 11.93 -34.18 26.09
C LEU A 620 13.47 -34.24 26.06
N PRO A 621 14.11 -35.07 26.91
CA PRO A 621 15.54 -35.32 26.81
C PRO A 621 15.87 -36.18 25.59
N MET A 622 17.03 -35.96 24.97
CA MET A 622 17.54 -36.82 23.88
C MET A 622 18.04 -38.15 24.43
N GLY A 623 17.38 -39.25 24.06
CA GLY A 623 17.69 -40.62 24.47
C GLY A 623 16.77 -41.63 23.78
N GLU A 624 17.08 -42.92 23.87
CA GLU A 624 16.31 -44.00 23.24
C GLU A 624 14.86 -44.03 23.76
N ASP A 625 13.90 -44.23 22.85
CA ASP A 625 12.45 -44.39 23.06
C ASP A 625 11.65 -43.16 23.55
N ASN A 626 12.28 -41.99 23.73
CA ASN A 626 11.58 -40.79 24.21
C ASN A 626 10.59 -40.20 23.18
N GLU A 627 10.84 -40.40 21.90
CA GLU A 627 9.95 -40.02 20.79
C GLU A 627 8.57 -40.70 20.86
N LEU A 628 8.45 -41.85 21.54
CA LEU A 628 7.16 -42.50 21.78
C LEU A 628 6.28 -41.71 22.76
N VAL A 629 6.90 -40.95 23.68
CA VAL A 629 6.16 -40.07 24.59
C VAL A 629 5.54 -38.90 23.81
N ALA A 630 6.29 -38.32 22.86
CA ALA A 630 5.79 -37.31 21.93
C ALA A 630 4.61 -37.84 21.09
N ALA A 631 4.75 -39.06 20.55
CA ALA A 631 3.72 -39.72 19.74
C ALA A 631 2.42 -39.98 20.52
N ASN A 632 2.52 -40.37 21.80
CA ASN A 632 1.34 -40.59 22.64
C ASN A 632 0.63 -39.28 23.00
N THR A 633 1.38 -38.21 23.28
CA THR A 633 0.82 -36.88 23.57
C THR A 633 0.08 -36.33 22.37
N VAL A 634 0.70 -36.34 21.18
CA VAL A 634 0.05 -35.84 19.97
C VAL A 634 -1.18 -36.67 19.58
N GLU A 635 -1.18 -37.97 19.86
CA GLU A 635 -2.35 -38.83 19.65
C GLU A 635 -3.56 -38.36 20.47
N GLN A 636 -3.35 -38.05 21.76
CA GLN A 636 -4.44 -37.57 22.61
C GLN A 636 -4.96 -36.20 22.15
N ILE A 637 -4.06 -35.30 21.75
CA ILE A 637 -4.42 -33.98 21.22
C ILE A 637 -5.20 -34.13 19.90
N ALA A 638 -4.71 -34.95 18.97
CA ALA A 638 -5.37 -35.17 17.68
C ALA A 638 -6.75 -35.86 17.83
N ARG A 639 -6.91 -36.77 18.81
CA ARG A 639 -8.23 -37.34 19.16
C ARG A 639 -9.20 -36.28 19.67
N ARG A 640 -8.75 -35.34 20.50
CA ARG A 640 -9.57 -34.22 20.99
C ARG A 640 -10.04 -33.30 19.85
N LEU A 641 -9.25 -33.22 18.77
CA LEU A 641 -9.56 -32.47 17.55
C LEU A 641 -10.36 -33.26 16.50
N ASN A 642 -10.86 -34.46 16.86
CA ASN A 642 -11.64 -35.32 15.96
C ASN A 642 -10.91 -35.73 14.66
N PHE A 643 -9.58 -35.81 14.66
CA PHE A 643 -8.86 -36.39 13.53
C PHE A 643 -9.23 -37.87 13.33
N GLY A 644 -9.39 -38.29 12.08
CA GLY A 644 -9.60 -39.69 11.74
C GLY A 644 -8.39 -40.59 12.11
N PRO A 645 -8.59 -41.90 12.36
CA PRO A 645 -7.51 -42.80 12.79
C PRO A 645 -6.29 -42.83 11.86
N GLU A 646 -6.51 -42.68 10.56
CA GLU A 646 -5.44 -42.61 9.56
C GLU A 646 -4.60 -41.33 9.72
N ALA A 647 -5.25 -40.16 9.85
CA ALA A 647 -4.56 -38.89 10.06
C ALA A 647 -3.80 -38.87 11.39
N ILE A 648 -4.36 -39.46 12.45
CA ILE A 648 -3.67 -39.63 13.74
C ILE A 648 -2.39 -40.44 13.55
N ASN A 649 -2.43 -41.56 12.82
CA ASN A 649 -1.23 -42.37 12.57
C ASN A 649 -0.18 -41.63 11.73
N GLN A 650 -0.61 -40.83 10.75
CA GLN A 650 0.28 -39.97 9.96
C GLN A 650 1.00 -38.94 10.85
N ILE A 651 0.25 -38.23 11.71
CA ILE A 651 0.79 -37.24 12.66
C ILE A 651 1.78 -37.90 13.63
N LYS A 652 1.43 -39.07 14.19
CA LYS A 652 2.31 -39.83 15.09
C LYS A 652 3.61 -40.24 14.42
N THR A 653 3.55 -40.67 13.16
CA THR A 653 4.74 -41.08 12.42
C THR A 653 5.62 -39.86 12.10
N ALA A 654 5.01 -38.74 11.73
CA ALA A 654 5.71 -37.50 11.45
C ALA A 654 6.44 -36.93 12.67
N ILE A 655 5.83 -36.96 13.86
CA ILE A 655 6.48 -36.48 15.10
C ILE A 655 7.63 -37.37 15.54
N VAL A 656 7.52 -38.69 15.39
CA VAL A 656 8.59 -39.63 15.69
C VAL A 656 9.81 -39.34 14.82
N GLU A 657 9.61 -39.27 13.50
CA GLU A 657 10.69 -38.95 12.56
C GLU A 657 11.30 -37.57 12.80
N ALA A 658 10.48 -36.57 13.16
CA ALA A 658 10.94 -35.24 13.48
C ALA A 658 11.77 -35.20 14.77
N CYS A 659 11.39 -35.97 15.80
CA CYS A 659 12.17 -36.12 17.04
C CYS A 659 13.49 -36.88 16.80
N ILE A 660 13.48 -37.93 15.99
CA ILE A 660 14.70 -38.68 15.62
C ILE A 660 15.66 -37.75 14.87
N ASN A 661 15.16 -37.02 13.86
CA ASN A 661 15.98 -36.04 13.13
C ASN A 661 16.56 -34.97 14.05
N ALA A 662 15.76 -34.46 15.00
CA ALA A 662 16.25 -33.51 15.99
C ALA A 662 17.32 -34.13 16.90
N ALA A 663 17.14 -35.36 17.39
CA ALA A 663 18.12 -36.04 18.25
C ALA A 663 19.43 -36.39 17.52
N GLU A 664 19.38 -36.77 16.25
CA GLU A 664 20.56 -37.16 15.47
C GLU A 664 21.37 -35.97 14.94
N HIS A 665 20.72 -34.84 14.66
CA HIS A 665 21.32 -33.72 13.91
C HIS A 665 21.50 -32.44 14.70
N SER A 666 20.83 -32.29 15.85
CA SER A 666 21.08 -31.13 16.69
C SER A 666 22.27 -31.39 17.60
N PHE A 667 23.33 -30.59 17.44
CA PHE A 667 24.43 -30.54 18.40
C PHE A 667 24.01 -29.73 19.65
N SER A 668 22.87 -30.10 20.24
CA SER A 668 22.24 -29.41 21.37
C SER A 668 23.09 -29.52 22.62
N PRO A 669 23.61 -28.40 23.16
CA PRO A 669 24.41 -28.42 24.39
C PRO A 669 23.59 -28.81 25.62
N ASP A 670 22.26 -28.60 25.59
CA ASP A 670 21.33 -28.97 26.66
C ASP A 670 20.67 -30.35 26.47
N ARG A 671 20.94 -31.05 25.35
CA ARG A 671 20.39 -32.37 24.98
C ARG A 671 18.87 -32.48 25.14
N LYS A 672 18.14 -31.44 24.75
CA LYS A 672 16.68 -31.33 24.87
C LYS A 672 16.02 -31.07 23.52
N ILE A 673 14.86 -31.68 23.32
CA ILE A 673 13.95 -31.44 22.20
C ILE A 673 12.72 -30.72 22.74
N TYR A 674 12.48 -29.52 22.21
CA TYR A 674 11.36 -28.67 22.55
C TYR A 674 10.24 -28.92 21.53
N GLN A 675 9.04 -29.13 22.03
CA GLN A 675 7.86 -29.39 21.24
C GLN A 675 6.74 -28.43 21.63
N ARG A 676 6.07 -27.88 20.64
CA ARG A 676 4.90 -27.03 20.82
C ARG A 676 3.78 -27.54 19.93
N PHE A 677 2.62 -27.78 20.54
CA PHE A 677 1.39 -28.16 19.86
C PHE A 677 0.43 -26.99 19.97
N ARG A 678 0.15 -26.31 18.87
CA ARG A 678 -0.91 -25.31 18.79
C ARG A 678 -2.15 -25.97 18.21
N VAL A 679 -3.21 -25.96 19.00
CA VAL A 679 -4.51 -26.52 18.67
C VAL A 679 -5.44 -25.39 18.27
N GLU A 680 -5.91 -25.42 17.03
CA GLU A 680 -6.90 -24.48 16.52
C GLU A 680 -8.15 -25.26 16.07
N SER A 681 -9.27 -24.58 15.85
CA SER A 681 -10.55 -25.24 15.55
C SER A 681 -10.54 -26.10 14.29
N ASP A 682 -9.62 -25.82 13.35
CA ASP A 682 -9.53 -26.44 12.03
C ASP A 682 -8.18 -27.11 11.75
N ARG A 683 -7.19 -26.98 12.63
CA ARG A 683 -5.84 -27.53 12.41
C ARG A 683 -5.05 -27.81 13.69
N LEU A 684 -4.07 -28.70 13.55
CA LEU A 684 -3.03 -28.97 14.54
C LEU A 684 -1.68 -28.57 13.96
N THR A 685 -1.02 -27.61 14.60
CA THR A 685 0.35 -27.20 14.26
C THR A 685 1.33 -27.74 15.31
N ILE A 686 2.33 -28.48 14.86
CA ILE A 686 3.36 -29.08 15.69
C ILE A 686 4.70 -28.45 15.33
N THR A 687 5.38 -27.88 16.31
CA THR A 687 6.72 -27.34 16.15
C THR A 687 7.70 -28.18 16.95
N ILE A 688 8.75 -28.68 16.32
CA ILE A 688 9.87 -29.37 16.96
C ILE A 688 11.12 -28.51 16.79
N ALA A 689 11.76 -28.20 17.91
CA ALA A 689 12.97 -27.41 17.96
C ALA A 689 14.03 -28.05 18.85
N SER A 690 15.28 -27.80 18.51
CA SER A 690 16.45 -28.23 19.28
C SER A 690 17.51 -27.13 19.17
N ARG A 691 18.17 -26.80 20.27
CA ARG A 691 19.28 -25.84 20.27
C ARG A 691 20.47 -26.45 19.51
N GLY A 692 21.26 -25.64 18.81
CA GLY A 692 22.51 -26.11 18.21
C GLY A 692 22.69 -25.75 16.74
N VAL A 693 23.93 -25.49 16.38
CA VAL A 693 24.35 -25.05 15.05
C VAL A 693 24.24 -26.21 14.05
N THR A 694 23.49 -26.04 12.96
CA THR A 694 23.66 -26.86 11.75
C THR A 694 25.04 -26.55 11.16
N PRO A 695 25.95 -27.52 11.00
CA PRO A 695 27.22 -27.25 10.33
C PRO A 695 26.95 -26.73 8.92
N ALA A 696 27.40 -25.51 8.64
CA ALA A 696 27.50 -24.98 7.30
C ALA A 696 28.62 -25.74 6.55
N ASN A 697 28.29 -26.94 6.05
CA ASN A 697 28.91 -27.72 4.96
C ASN A 697 28.72 -29.22 5.19
N ILE A 698 27.79 -29.85 4.46
CA ILE A 698 27.95 -31.26 4.07
C ILE A 698 28.44 -31.28 2.63
N SER A 699 29.69 -30.84 2.46
CA SER A 699 30.53 -31.34 1.37
C SER A 699 30.94 -32.76 1.75
N ALA A 700 30.79 -33.68 0.81
CA ALA A 700 31.02 -35.10 0.96
C ALA A 700 32.42 -35.44 1.49
N ALA A 701 32.50 -36.10 2.65
CA ALA A 701 33.61 -36.97 2.98
C ALA A 701 33.18 -38.07 3.97
N ALA A 702 33.33 -39.32 3.53
CA ALA A 702 33.34 -40.59 4.29
C ALA A 702 32.10 -40.96 5.13
N ALA A 703 31.03 -41.42 4.48
CA ALA A 703 30.07 -42.38 5.07
C ALA A 703 29.44 -43.24 3.96
N ASP A 704 29.32 -44.55 4.21
CA ASP A 704 28.86 -45.60 3.28
C ASP A 704 27.55 -45.27 2.55
N GLU A 705 27.43 -45.69 1.28
CA GLU A 705 26.29 -45.39 0.40
C GLU A 705 24.94 -45.93 0.94
N THR A 706 24.97 -47.00 1.74
CA THR A 706 23.77 -47.58 2.37
C THR A 706 23.20 -46.74 3.52
N THR A 707 23.99 -45.84 4.14
CA THR A 707 23.50 -44.92 5.18
C THR A 707 22.99 -43.59 4.64
N ARG A 708 23.38 -43.17 3.43
CA ARG A 708 22.89 -41.93 2.80
C ARG A 708 21.45 -42.03 2.31
N GLU A 709 21.03 -43.19 1.80
CA GLU A 709 19.65 -43.38 1.33
C GLU A 709 18.61 -43.34 2.47
N ARG A 710 18.96 -43.84 3.66
CA ARG A 710 18.10 -43.78 4.85
C ARG A 710 18.00 -42.36 5.44
N ARG A 711 19.09 -41.59 5.44
CA ARG A 711 19.19 -40.26 6.08
C ARG A 711 18.38 -39.14 5.41
N GLY A 712 18.09 -39.26 4.11
CA GLY A 712 17.23 -38.30 3.39
C GLY A 712 15.74 -38.71 3.35
N TRP A 713 15.41 -39.85 3.95
CA TRP A 713 14.08 -40.46 3.84
C TRP A 713 13.09 -39.88 4.86
N GLY A 714 13.52 -39.64 6.10
CA GLY A 714 12.66 -39.11 7.17
C GLY A 714 12.02 -37.77 6.82
N LEU A 715 12.76 -36.84 6.22
CA LEU A 715 12.23 -35.55 5.76
C LEU A 715 11.21 -35.67 4.62
N LYS A 716 11.47 -36.57 3.66
CA LYS A 716 10.53 -36.86 2.57
C LYS A 716 9.26 -37.53 3.10
N LEU A 717 9.40 -38.37 4.12
CA LEU A 717 8.30 -39.03 4.79
C LEU A 717 7.41 -38.02 5.53
N ILE A 718 8.00 -37.12 6.34
CA ILE A 718 7.25 -36.06 7.04
C ILE A 718 6.44 -35.19 6.05
N ARG A 719 7.05 -34.79 4.92
CA ARG A 719 6.37 -34.03 3.85
C ARG A 719 5.24 -34.79 3.14
N THR A 720 5.25 -36.11 3.20
CA THR A 720 4.18 -36.94 2.62
C THR A 720 3.02 -37.12 3.61
N LEU A 721 3.32 -37.09 4.92
CA LEU A 721 2.37 -37.37 5.99
C LEU A 721 1.65 -36.12 6.51
N MET A 722 2.29 -34.96 6.45
CA MET A 722 1.73 -33.67 6.92
C MET A 722 1.25 -32.84 5.74
N ASP A 723 0.27 -31.95 5.95
CA ASP A 723 -0.28 -31.13 4.86
C ASP A 723 0.65 -29.93 4.55
N GLU A 724 1.30 -29.38 5.58
CA GLU A 724 2.34 -28.36 5.44
C GLU A 724 3.56 -28.73 6.29
N VAL A 725 4.76 -28.47 5.76
CA VAL A 725 6.03 -28.69 6.45
C VAL A 725 7.00 -27.57 6.12
N GLU A 726 7.35 -26.78 7.13
CA GLU A 726 8.26 -25.65 7.03
C GLU A 726 9.53 -25.93 7.85
N PHE A 727 10.67 -25.68 7.22
CA PHE A 727 11.97 -25.69 7.88
C PHE A 727 12.47 -24.26 8.04
N GLU A 728 12.67 -23.84 9.27
CA GLU A 728 13.26 -22.54 9.58
C GLU A 728 14.67 -22.76 10.14
N SER A 729 15.69 -22.32 9.38
CA SER A 729 17.00 -22.00 9.94
C SER A 729 16.87 -20.69 10.70
N VAL A 730 17.28 -20.67 11.97
CA VAL A 730 17.19 -19.50 12.82
C VAL A 730 18.48 -19.27 13.57
N ASP A 731 18.64 -18.07 14.09
CA ASP A 731 19.93 -17.56 14.57
C ASP A 731 20.60 -18.46 15.64
N ASP A 732 19.84 -19.29 16.36
CA ASP A 732 20.37 -20.28 17.34
C ASP A 732 19.88 -21.75 17.14
N GLY A 733 19.54 -22.15 15.91
CA GLY A 733 19.36 -23.57 15.58
C GLY A 733 18.39 -23.92 14.45
N THR A 734 17.80 -25.12 14.52
CA THR A 734 16.84 -25.62 13.51
C THR A 734 15.47 -25.84 14.13
N SER A 735 14.43 -25.37 13.43
CA SER A 735 13.03 -25.57 13.81
C SER A 735 12.27 -26.19 12.65
N LEU A 736 11.52 -27.24 12.96
CA LEU A 736 10.60 -27.89 12.04
C LEU A 736 9.17 -27.59 12.50
N ARG A 737 8.41 -26.90 11.64
CA ARG A 737 6.97 -26.69 11.84
C ARG A 737 6.22 -27.57 10.86
N MET A 738 5.23 -28.29 11.35
CA MET A 738 4.36 -29.11 10.52
C MET A 738 2.89 -28.92 10.90
N THR A 739 2.03 -28.79 9.91
CA THR A 739 0.59 -28.55 10.09
C THR A 739 -0.21 -29.68 9.49
N LYS A 740 -1.27 -30.10 10.19
CA LYS A 740 -2.30 -31.01 9.69
C LYS A 740 -3.66 -30.37 9.84
N TYR A 741 -4.47 -30.37 8.78
CA TYR A 741 -5.82 -29.82 8.80
C TYR A 741 -6.85 -30.90 9.12
N VAL A 742 -7.85 -30.54 9.92
CA VAL A 742 -9.02 -31.39 10.18
C VAL A 742 -9.86 -31.39 8.90
N ARG A 743 -9.69 -32.42 8.07
CA ARG A 743 -10.53 -32.59 6.86
C ARG A 743 -11.96 -32.91 7.31
N GLN A 744 -12.91 -32.05 6.95
CA GLN A 744 -14.34 -32.28 7.16
C GLN A 744 -14.85 -33.50 6.38
#